data_AF-A0A0E0NU55-F1
#
_entry.id   AF-A0A0E0NU55-F1
#
_cell.length_a   1.000
_cell.length_b   1.000
_cell.length_c   1.000
_cell.angle_alpha   90.00
_cell.angle_beta   90.00
_cell.angle_gamma   90.00
#
_symmetry.space_group_name_H-M   'P 1'
#
loop_
_entity.id
_entity.type
_entity.pdbx_description
1 polymer ?
#
loop_
_entity_poly.entity_id
_entity_poly.type
_entity_poly.pdbx_seq_one_letter_code
_entity_poly.pdbx_strand_id
1 'polypeptide(L)'
;MARHLAPPGSFHRLLASRHYPPSSPAPPPRPLLLLPKTLIPPAAAAMEFPRRGRRDVAAASAPASSSPETEVAPGAWGKVSAVLFDMDGVLCNSEELSRLAGVDLFAEMGVDVTGDDFVPYMGTGEANFLGGVAKLKGVKDFNAESAKKRFFEIYLDKYAKPNAGIGFPGALDLVTECKNAGLKVAVASSADRIKVDANLAAAGLPLSLFDAIVSADAFENLKPAPDIFLAASKTLGVDTDECIVIEDALAGVQAAKAAEMRCIAVMTTLEEDALQQASPSLIRKNIGDISIRDILYGGSNAYHNERTENTENISSLKPSTEILNGATNAESAPSTNSASSIDDSREGLVGSRRNILRYGSLGIAVSCLIYTTRNWKAMQFVSPKGLLNYFTGGNSSIFASNEGEQLTSRVQQIKKYLADFETGGSATCVPEFPRKLDWLNTAPLQFGRDLKGRVVLLDFWTYCCINCMHVLPDLEFIEKKYKDKPFTVVGVHSAKFDNEKDLEAIRNAVLRYNITHPVVNDGDMYLWRELGVNSWPTFVVIGPNGKVLAQISGEGHRKDLDDVVGAALEFYEENKLLQNSSLPLALEKDKDSRLLASPLKFPGKLAIDVVTNLEGEFICQIGSSEEGLLDGTFDTASFNRPQGLAYNSKKNILYVADTENHALRLSKHWREMERKALITEEEVLNSPWDVCYDPSKETLYIAMAGQHQIWKHNTLDGVTEVLSGDGYERNLNGSSSIRVVNLKSGGSRSLAGGDPMIPENLFRFGDHDGTGSDVLLQHPLGVVYASDNQIYVADSYNHKIKRLDPVTRKVTTIAGTGRAGYKDGPALSAQLSEPAGLVEVGDGRLLVADTNNSTIRYIVLNEKGAEVRTLDLIGVQPPSPKPKTLKRLRRRLSADTDVINIDGGSSIEGYLSLAISVPDGYHFSKEARSKFDVDIEPADAIEIEPVNGFLNSGQASLKYRRKSSSSSTGRINCKVYYCKEDEVCLYQSVAFDVKFREEAVPSPAQITLSYSVVPRDTSSSAQLIAAGKNGKV
;
A
#
# COMPACT_ATOMS: atom_id res chain seq x y z
N MET A 1 -5.82 -67.87 -35.91
CA MET A 1 -5.94 -67.15 -37.20
C MET A 1 -6.53 -65.76 -36.95
N ALA A 2 -6.43 -64.88 -37.93
CA ALA A 2 -6.53 -63.42 -37.81
C ALA A 2 -7.95 -62.84 -37.61
N ARG A 3 -7.99 -61.63 -37.01
CA ARG A 3 -8.90 -60.47 -37.33
C ARG A 3 -10.41 -60.60 -36.99
N HIS A 4 -11.18 -59.52 -36.74
CA HIS A 4 -10.94 -58.06 -36.76
C HIS A 4 -11.98 -57.26 -35.91
N LEU A 5 -11.58 -56.07 -35.43
CA LEU A 5 -12.32 -54.79 -35.30
C LEU A 5 -13.39 -54.50 -34.20
N ALA A 6 -13.08 -53.42 -33.46
CA ALA A 6 -13.93 -52.37 -32.86
C ALA A 6 -14.86 -52.65 -31.64
N PRO A 7 -14.76 -51.79 -30.61
CA PRO A 7 -15.92 -51.36 -29.82
C PRO A 7 -16.04 -49.83 -29.61
N PRO A 8 -17.26 -49.30 -29.38
CA PRO A 8 -17.50 -47.96 -28.83
C PRO A 8 -17.45 -47.96 -27.28
N GLY A 9 -17.45 -46.79 -26.64
CA GLY A 9 -17.39 -46.67 -25.17
C GLY A 9 -18.73 -46.38 -24.49
N SER A 10 -18.80 -46.56 -23.16
CA SER A 10 -19.36 -45.60 -22.18
C SER A 10 -19.46 -46.18 -20.74
N PHE A 11 -19.71 -45.28 -19.77
CA PHE A 11 -20.19 -45.49 -18.38
C PHE A 11 -19.24 -45.90 -17.22
N HIS A 12 -18.62 -44.87 -16.62
CA HIS A 12 -18.92 -44.30 -15.28
C HIS A 12 -19.39 -45.16 -14.07
N ARG A 13 -18.80 -44.84 -12.90
CA ARG A 13 -19.33 -44.67 -11.48
C ARG A 13 -18.42 -45.38 -10.44
N LEU A 14 -18.19 -44.93 -9.19
CA LEU A 14 -18.68 -43.76 -8.40
C LEU A 14 -17.82 -43.52 -7.11
N LEU A 15 -17.99 -42.32 -6.50
CA LEU A 15 -17.71 -41.86 -5.12
C LEU A 15 -16.36 -41.13 -4.84
N ALA A 16 -16.27 -40.08 -3.99
CA ALA A 16 -17.25 -39.09 -3.50
C ALA A 16 -16.54 -37.92 -2.76
N SER A 17 -17.09 -36.70 -2.81
CA SER A 17 -16.83 -35.61 -1.84
C SER A 17 -18.11 -34.77 -1.62
N ARG A 18 -18.23 -34.09 -0.47
CA ARG A 18 -19.49 -33.48 0.01
C ARG A 18 -19.60 -31.98 -0.32
N HIS A 19 -20.81 -31.55 -0.71
CA HIS A 19 -21.24 -30.14 -0.73
C HIS A 19 -22.56 -29.95 0.04
N TYR A 20 -22.74 -28.76 0.62
CA TYR A 20 -24.06 -28.24 1.05
C TYR A 20 -24.71 -27.47 -0.13
N PRO A 21 -26.06 -27.43 -0.23
CA PRO A 21 -26.76 -26.89 -1.41
C PRO A 21 -27.12 -25.38 -1.30
N PRO A 22 -27.22 -24.67 -2.45
CA PRO A 22 -27.79 -23.32 -2.52
C PRO A 22 -29.32 -23.32 -2.67
N SER A 23 -29.96 -22.18 -2.39
CA SER A 23 -31.40 -21.95 -2.46
C SER A 23 -31.95 -21.73 -3.88
N SER A 24 -33.24 -22.02 -4.07
CA SER A 24 -33.93 -22.03 -5.39
C SER A 24 -34.50 -20.66 -5.81
N PRO A 25 -34.65 -20.38 -7.12
CA PRO A 25 -35.24 -19.14 -7.64
C PRO A 25 -36.78 -19.19 -7.74
N ALA A 26 -37.43 -18.02 -7.69
CA ALA A 26 -38.88 -17.84 -7.77
C ALA A 26 -39.41 -17.67 -9.22
N PRO A 27 -40.70 -17.97 -9.51
CA PRO A 27 -41.29 -17.93 -10.85
C PRO A 27 -41.86 -16.54 -11.26
N PRO A 28 -42.12 -16.30 -12.56
CA PRO A 28 -42.53 -14.99 -13.10
C PRO A 28 -44.06 -14.73 -13.09
N PRO A 29 -44.50 -13.46 -13.10
CA PRO A 29 -45.92 -13.11 -13.17
C PRO A 29 -46.48 -13.12 -14.61
N ARG A 30 -47.81 -13.30 -14.73
CA ARG A 30 -48.60 -13.14 -15.98
C ARG A 30 -49.77 -12.14 -15.78
N PRO A 31 -50.35 -11.58 -16.86
CA PRO A 31 -51.06 -10.28 -16.83
C PRO A 31 -52.60 -10.39 -16.92
N LEU A 32 -53.29 -9.22 -17.00
CA LEU A 32 -54.66 -8.86 -17.51
C LEU A 32 -55.33 -7.82 -16.55
N LEU A 33 -56.21 -6.88 -16.92
CA LEU A 33 -56.44 -6.04 -18.14
C LEU A 33 -57.52 -4.94 -17.82
N LEU A 34 -57.56 -3.82 -18.57
CA LEU A 34 -58.70 -2.86 -18.77
C LEU A 34 -59.16 -1.95 -17.57
N LEU A 35 -59.01 -0.60 -17.58
CA LEU A 35 -59.69 0.51 -18.34
C LEU A 35 -61.00 1.04 -17.68
N PRO A 36 -61.49 2.29 -17.92
CA PRO A 36 -61.01 3.36 -18.82
C PRO A 36 -60.92 4.83 -18.27
N LYS A 37 -60.56 5.74 -19.19
CA LYS A 37 -60.26 7.19 -19.11
C LYS A 37 -61.48 8.14 -18.94
N THR A 38 -61.22 9.36 -18.40
CA THR A 38 -61.79 10.72 -18.72
C THR A 38 -61.14 11.77 -17.79
N LEU A 39 -60.94 13.08 -18.08
CA LEU A 39 -60.88 13.89 -19.31
C LEU A 39 -60.04 15.19 -19.03
N ILE A 40 -60.17 16.29 -19.81
CA ILE A 40 -59.40 17.57 -19.80
C ILE A 40 -60.29 18.72 -20.40
N PRO A 41 -60.00 20.05 -20.36
CA PRO A 41 -58.87 20.80 -19.76
C PRO A 41 -59.15 21.93 -18.67
N PRO A 42 -59.23 23.29 -18.90
CA PRO A 42 -58.43 24.23 -18.08
C PRO A 42 -59.13 25.52 -17.53
N ALA A 43 -58.42 26.32 -16.71
CA ALA A 43 -58.29 27.80 -16.85
C ALA A 43 -57.47 28.49 -15.74
N ALA A 44 -56.87 29.63 -16.07
CA ALA A 44 -56.10 30.54 -15.20
C ALA A 44 -56.95 31.49 -14.34
N ALA A 45 -56.36 32.11 -13.30
CA ALA A 45 -56.36 33.58 -13.13
C ALA A 45 -55.52 34.05 -11.92
N ALA A 46 -55.04 35.29 -12.02
CA ALA A 46 -54.06 35.93 -11.17
C ALA A 46 -54.63 36.75 -9.98
N MET A 47 -53.69 37.21 -9.14
CA MET A 47 -53.61 38.55 -8.53
C MET A 47 -54.36 38.95 -7.23
N GLU A 48 -53.51 39.47 -6.32
CA GLU A 48 -53.60 40.74 -5.57
C GLU A 48 -54.17 40.85 -4.14
N PHE A 49 -53.40 41.61 -3.35
CA PHE A 49 -53.68 42.14 -2.02
C PHE A 49 -54.73 43.27 -2.07
N PRO A 50 -55.30 43.62 -0.91
CA PRO A 50 -55.31 45.03 -0.53
C PRO A 50 -54.73 45.32 0.86
N ARG A 51 -54.36 46.59 1.07
CA ARG A 51 -53.65 47.13 2.24
C ARG A 51 -54.59 47.82 3.24
N ARG A 52 -54.01 48.09 4.43
CA ARG A 52 -54.26 49.21 5.38
C ARG A 52 -55.49 49.16 6.31
N GLY A 53 -55.17 49.01 7.60
CA GLY A 53 -55.84 49.66 8.73
C GLY A 53 -54.76 50.09 9.74
N ARG A 54 -54.88 51.26 10.37
CA ARG A 54 -53.82 51.89 11.20
C ARG A 54 -54.48 52.58 12.39
N ARG A 55 -54.07 52.26 13.64
CA ARG A 55 -53.79 53.22 14.75
C ARG A 55 -53.64 52.61 16.15
N ASP A 56 -52.59 53.08 16.83
CA ASP A 56 -52.52 53.66 18.20
C ASP A 56 -52.70 52.80 19.48
N VAL A 57 -51.56 52.34 20.01
CA VAL A 57 -50.96 52.62 21.35
C VAL A 57 -51.89 52.99 22.52
N ALA A 58 -51.88 52.21 23.64
CA ALA A 58 -51.34 52.65 24.96
C ALA A 58 -51.68 51.72 26.18
N ALA A 59 -50.64 51.31 26.91
CA ALA A 59 -50.49 51.26 28.38
C ALA A 59 -51.49 50.51 29.33
N ALA A 60 -50.97 49.40 29.89
CA ALA A 60 -50.63 49.22 31.32
C ALA A 60 -51.53 48.43 32.32
N SER A 61 -50.80 47.63 33.13
CA SER A 61 -51.05 47.12 34.50
C SER A 61 -51.68 45.73 34.72
N ALA A 62 -51.15 45.06 35.75
CA ALA A 62 -51.24 43.63 36.09
C ALA A 62 -52.43 43.33 37.07
N PRO A 63 -52.70 42.09 37.59
CA PRO A 63 -51.75 41.07 38.06
C PRO A 63 -52.07 39.60 37.71
N ALA A 64 -51.27 38.68 38.27
CA ALA A 64 -51.22 37.25 37.96
C ALA A 64 -52.43 36.41 38.44
N SER A 65 -52.65 35.28 37.76
CA SER A 65 -53.24 34.08 38.38
C SER A 65 -52.72 32.80 37.67
N SER A 66 -52.66 31.72 38.44
CA SER A 66 -52.07 30.42 38.13
C SER A 66 -52.67 29.66 36.93
N SER A 67 -51.83 28.91 36.22
CA SER A 67 -52.21 27.75 35.42
C SER A 67 -51.37 26.53 35.83
N PRO A 68 -51.91 25.30 35.79
CA PRO A 68 -51.50 24.22 36.69
C PRO A 68 -50.26 23.44 36.25
N GLU A 69 -49.53 22.93 37.24
CA GLU A 69 -48.59 21.83 37.07
C GLU A 69 -49.28 20.65 36.39
N THR A 70 -48.66 20.10 35.35
CA THR A 70 -49.13 18.87 34.70
C THR A 70 -48.11 17.78 34.96
N GLU A 71 -48.47 16.82 35.82
CA GLU A 71 -47.64 15.63 36.07
C GLU A 71 -47.42 14.88 34.74
N VAL A 72 -46.16 14.67 34.37
CA VAL A 72 -45.81 13.92 33.15
C VAL A 72 -45.94 12.43 33.45
N ALA A 73 -46.87 11.75 32.78
CA ALA A 73 -47.08 10.32 32.93
C ALA A 73 -45.83 9.51 32.51
N PRO A 74 -45.49 8.41 33.22
CA PRO A 74 -44.34 7.58 32.91
C PRO A 74 -44.52 6.86 31.56
N GLY A 75 -43.93 7.45 30.53
CA GLY A 75 -44.06 7.02 29.13
C GLY A 75 -43.59 8.09 28.14
N ALA A 76 -43.55 9.37 28.53
CA ALA A 76 -43.13 10.47 27.65
C ALA A 76 -41.62 10.55 27.38
N TRP A 77 -40.75 9.95 28.21
CA TRP A 77 -39.30 10.08 28.04
C TRP A 77 -38.75 9.32 26.83
N GLY A 78 -39.38 8.21 26.42
CA GLY A 78 -38.92 7.36 25.31
C GLY A 78 -37.80 6.38 25.66
N LYS A 79 -37.59 5.36 24.82
CA LYS A 79 -36.51 4.37 24.96
C LYS A 79 -35.15 5.06 24.84
N VAL A 80 -34.14 4.59 25.58
CA VAL A 80 -32.75 5.02 25.44
C VAL A 80 -31.91 3.82 25.06
N SER A 81 -31.01 4.00 24.10
CA SER A 81 -30.09 2.95 23.65
C SER A 81 -28.65 3.45 23.42
N ALA A 82 -28.44 4.77 23.38
CA ALA A 82 -27.12 5.37 23.30
C ALA A 82 -26.99 6.67 24.13
N VAL A 83 -25.77 6.92 24.61
CA VAL A 83 -25.35 8.18 25.23
C VAL A 83 -24.14 8.74 24.48
N LEU A 84 -24.25 9.99 24.05
CA LEU A 84 -23.23 10.72 23.31
C LEU A 84 -22.68 11.82 24.21
N PHE A 85 -21.39 11.78 24.52
CA PHE A 85 -20.73 12.78 25.35
C PHE A 85 -19.97 13.76 24.44
N ASP A 86 -20.08 15.08 24.64
CA ASP A 86 -18.93 15.93 24.29
C ASP A 86 -17.74 15.56 25.19
N MET A 87 -16.57 16.04 24.83
CA MET A 87 -15.34 15.85 25.57
C MET A 87 -14.92 17.10 26.34
N ASP A 88 -14.87 18.25 25.66
CA ASP A 88 -14.43 19.52 26.23
C ASP A 88 -15.57 19.99 27.17
N GLY A 89 -15.25 20.38 28.41
CA GLY A 89 -16.25 20.77 29.41
C GLY A 89 -17.15 19.63 29.97
N VAL A 90 -17.30 18.50 29.27
CA VAL A 90 -18.14 17.37 29.71
C VAL A 90 -17.32 16.23 30.32
N LEU A 91 -16.37 15.65 29.56
CA LEU A 91 -15.51 14.56 30.05
C LEU A 91 -14.22 15.08 30.70
N CYS A 92 -13.70 16.22 30.25
CA CYS A 92 -12.47 16.81 30.78
C CYS A 92 -12.39 18.34 30.68
N ASN A 93 -11.66 18.96 31.63
CA ASN A 93 -11.24 20.35 31.54
C ASN A 93 -10.00 20.48 30.65
N SER A 94 -10.22 20.70 29.37
CA SER A 94 -9.21 20.87 28.33
C SER A 94 -8.98 22.33 27.93
N GLU A 95 -9.93 23.21 28.26
CA GLU A 95 -9.98 24.60 27.79
C GLU A 95 -8.87 25.46 28.39
N GLU A 96 -8.70 25.40 29.72
CA GLU A 96 -7.62 26.10 30.42
C GLU A 96 -6.24 25.68 29.90
N LEU A 97 -6.06 24.38 29.69
CA LEU A 97 -4.84 23.79 29.14
C LEU A 97 -4.58 24.25 27.70
N SER A 98 -5.64 24.44 26.91
CA SER A 98 -5.54 24.95 25.54
C SER A 98 -5.08 26.41 25.54
N ARG A 99 -5.56 27.22 26.50
CA ARG A 99 -5.09 28.60 26.68
C ARG A 99 -3.62 28.64 27.13
N LEU A 100 -3.19 27.76 28.03
CA LEU A 100 -1.79 27.65 28.46
C LEU A 100 -0.83 27.23 27.31
N ALA A 101 -1.20 26.24 26.51
CA ALA A 101 -0.43 25.86 25.32
C ALA A 101 -0.40 26.96 24.25
N GLY A 102 -1.47 27.75 24.15
CA GLY A 102 -1.50 28.97 23.34
C GLY A 102 -0.50 30.02 23.83
N VAL A 103 -0.48 30.31 25.13
CA VAL A 103 0.50 31.23 25.74
C VAL A 103 1.94 30.79 25.46
N ASP A 104 2.24 29.51 25.68
CA ASP A 104 3.56 28.94 25.40
C ASP A 104 3.97 29.07 23.92
N LEU A 105 3.05 28.83 22.99
CA LEU A 105 3.31 29.00 21.55
C LEU A 105 3.69 30.45 21.21
N PHE A 106 2.89 31.43 21.66
CA PHE A 106 3.19 32.83 21.37
C PHE A 106 4.45 33.32 22.09
N ALA A 107 4.78 32.77 23.26
CA ALA A 107 6.05 33.01 23.93
C ALA A 107 7.25 32.49 23.11
N GLU A 108 7.15 31.30 22.48
CA GLU A 108 8.16 30.82 21.51
C GLU A 108 8.28 31.75 20.28
N MET A 109 7.19 32.41 19.89
CA MET A 109 7.17 33.42 18.81
C MET A 109 7.63 34.83 19.26
N GLY A 110 7.98 35.02 20.55
CA GLY A 110 8.40 36.32 21.09
C GLY A 110 7.26 37.34 21.26
N VAL A 111 6.01 36.87 21.36
CA VAL A 111 4.79 37.69 21.47
C VAL A 111 4.17 37.51 22.85
N ASP A 112 4.00 38.59 23.60
CA ASP A 112 3.44 38.56 24.96
C ASP A 112 1.91 38.44 24.95
N VAL A 113 1.40 37.31 25.43
CA VAL A 113 -0.03 36.97 25.49
C VAL A 113 -0.37 36.32 26.83
N THR A 114 -1.61 36.54 27.26
CA THR A 114 -2.18 36.01 28.49
C THR A 114 -3.27 34.99 28.17
N GLY A 115 -3.62 34.14 29.13
CA GLY A 115 -4.73 33.20 28.97
C GLY A 115 -6.08 33.87 28.70
N ASP A 116 -6.24 35.17 29.00
CA ASP A 116 -7.47 35.93 28.79
C ASP A 116 -7.61 36.42 27.34
N ASP A 117 -6.49 36.63 26.63
CA ASP A 117 -6.50 37.01 25.20
C ASP A 117 -7.18 35.95 24.32
N PHE A 118 -7.19 34.70 24.77
CA PHE A 118 -7.77 33.54 24.08
C PHE A 118 -9.28 33.36 24.34
N VAL A 119 -9.81 33.92 25.43
CA VAL A 119 -11.22 33.72 25.85
C VAL A 119 -12.23 34.08 24.74
N PRO A 120 -12.08 35.18 23.98
CA PRO A 120 -13.01 35.52 22.89
C PRO A 120 -13.00 34.55 21.70
N TYR A 121 -12.05 33.62 21.63
CA TYR A 121 -11.86 32.69 20.52
C TYR A 121 -12.00 31.20 20.92
N MET A 122 -12.40 30.92 22.16
CA MET A 122 -12.74 29.57 22.63
C MET A 122 -13.85 28.96 21.76
N GLY A 123 -13.78 27.65 21.52
CA GLY A 123 -14.77 26.92 20.70
C GLY A 123 -14.78 27.26 19.20
N THR A 124 -13.92 28.16 18.70
CA THR A 124 -13.92 28.57 17.27
C THR A 124 -13.08 27.66 16.35
N GLY A 125 -12.50 26.59 16.89
CA GLY A 125 -11.52 25.71 16.23
C GLY A 125 -10.10 26.27 16.30
N GLU A 126 -9.10 25.40 16.46
CA GLU A 126 -7.73 25.76 16.86
C GLU A 126 -7.05 26.76 15.90
N ALA A 127 -7.37 26.76 14.60
CA ALA A 127 -6.85 27.74 13.65
C ALA A 127 -7.38 29.17 13.89
N ASN A 128 -8.66 29.32 14.25
CA ASN A 128 -9.28 30.60 14.58
C ASN A 128 -8.93 31.05 16.01
N PHE A 129 -8.82 30.09 16.93
CA PHE A 129 -8.33 30.29 18.30
C PHE A 129 -6.95 30.98 18.31
N LEU A 130 -5.98 30.43 17.58
CA LEU A 130 -4.65 31.02 17.48
C LEU A 130 -4.62 32.25 16.55
N GLY A 131 -5.29 32.19 15.40
CA GLY A 131 -5.33 33.29 14.43
C GLY A 131 -6.01 34.56 14.96
N GLY A 132 -7.00 34.42 15.84
CA GLY A 132 -7.67 35.51 16.55
C GLY A 132 -6.70 36.28 17.45
N VAL A 133 -5.95 35.56 18.29
CA VAL A 133 -4.93 36.15 19.17
C VAL A 133 -3.77 36.75 18.36
N ALA A 134 -3.30 36.07 17.32
CA ALA A 134 -2.27 36.61 16.42
C ALA A 134 -2.69 37.95 15.80
N LYS A 135 -3.94 38.05 15.34
CA LYS A 135 -4.51 39.28 14.79
C LYS A 135 -4.69 40.37 15.85
N LEU A 136 -5.15 40.02 17.05
CA LEU A 136 -5.30 40.93 18.19
C LEU A 136 -3.95 41.55 18.59
N LYS A 137 -2.88 40.74 18.57
CA LYS A 137 -1.52 41.12 18.96
C LYS A 137 -0.68 41.69 17.81
N GLY A 138 -1.23 41.78 16.60
CA GLY A 138 -0.58 42.38 15.43
C GLY A 138 0.58 41.56 14.85
N VAL A 139 0.58 40.24 15.04
CA VAL A 139 1.62 39.34 14.53
C VAL A 139 1.58 39.30 13.01
N LYS A 140 2.68 39.71 12.37
CA LYS A 140 2.83 39.69 10.91
C LYS A 140 3.16 38.29 10.43
N ASP A 141 2.70 37.98 9.22
CA ASP A 141 3.02 36.73 8.50
C ASP A 141 2.68 35.45 9.30
N PHE A 142 1.66 35.53 10.18
CA PHE A 142 1.19 34.43 11.01
C PHE A 142 0.57 33.30 10.15
N ASN A 143 1.24 32.14 10.12
CA ASN A 143 0.72 30.94 9.49
C ASN A 143 -0.05 30.10 10.52
N ALA A 144 -1.38 30.08 10.38
CA ALA A 144 -2.28 29.37 11.30
C ALA A 144 -2.07 27.84 11.33
N GLU A 145 -1.68 27.21 10.22
CA GLU A 145 -1.46 25.76 10.15
C GLU A 145 -0.15 25.36 10.84
N SER A 146 0.94 26.09 10.59
CA SER A 146 2.21 25.87 11.30
C SER A 146 2.06 26.14 12.80
N ALA A 147 1.32 27.19 13.17
CA ALA A 147 1.00 27.50 14.55
C ALA A 147 0.13 26.41 15.20
N LYS A 148 -0.90 25.89 14.52
CA LYS A 148 -1.76 24.79 14.98
C LYS A 148 -0.97 23.49 15.18
N LYS A 149 -0.03 23.16 14.28
CA LYS A 149 0.87 22.01 14.46
C LYS A 149 1.74 22.17 15.72
N ARG A 150 2.43 23.31 15.85
CA ARG A 150 3.30 23.57 17.00
C ARG A 150 2.55 23.66 18.33
N PHE A 151 1.33 24.20 18.30
CA PHE A 151 0.39 24.19 19.41
C PHE A 151 0.12 22.77 19.90
N PHE A 152 -0.17 21.81 19.01
CA PHE A 152 -0.39 20.42 19.44
C PHE A 152 0.88 19.77 19.99
N GLU A 153 2.07 20.05 19.43
CA GLU A 153 3.33 19.57 20.01
C GLU A 153 3.50 20.03 21.47
N ILE A 154 3.25 21.32 21.74
CA ILE A 154 3.29 21.91 23.09
C ILE A 154 2.18 21.33 23.99
N TYR A 155 0.95 21.24 23.49
CA TYR A 155 -0.21 20.74 24.22
C TYR A 155 0.01 19.30 24.70
N LEU A 156 0.48 18.41 23.80
CA LEU A 156 0.75 17.01 24.10
C LEU A 156 1.97 16.84 25.02
N ASP A 157 3.05 17.59 24.80
CA ASP A 157 4.29 17.46 25.61
C ASP A 157 4.22 18.14 26.98
N LYS A 158 3.31 19.09 27.22
CA LYS A 158 3.24 19.78 28.51
C LYS A 158 1.95 19.53 29.29
N TYR A 159 0.80 19.48 28.61
CA TYR A 159 -0.51 19.64 29.25
C TYR A 159 -1.41 18.40 29.17
N ALA A 160 -1.50 17.73 28.02
CA ALA A 160 -2.37 16.58 27.78
C ALA A 160 -1.64 15.23 27.90
N LYS A 161 -0.86 15.03 28.99
CA LYS A 161 -0.18 13.75 29.25
C LYS A 161 -1.15 12.67 29.74
N PRO A 162 -0.95 11.39 29.40
CA PRO A 162 -1.79 10.31 29.91
C PRO A 162 -1.88 10.30 31.44
N ASN A 163 -3.11 10.28 31.97
CA ASN A 163 -3.44 10.43 33.39
C ASN A 163 -2.95 11.74 34.05
N ALA A 164 -2.89 12.85 33.32
CA ALA A 164 -2.63 14.18 33.89
C ALA A 164 -3.72 14.66 34.88
N GLY A 165 -4.86 13.96 34.96
CA GLY A 165 -5.91 14.22 35.95
C GLY A 165 -6.91 15.30 35.51
N ILE A 166 -7.08 15.49 34.20
CA ILE A 166 -7.90 16.54 33.61
C ILE A 166 -9.38 16.17 33.49
N GLY A 167 -9.73 14.91 33.78
CA GLY A 167 -11.09 14.37 33.68
C GLY A 167 -11.99 14.92 34.78
N PHE A 168 -13.25 15.22 34.45
CA PHE A 168 -14.20 15.69 35.45
C PHE A 168 -14.58 14.57 36.45
N PRO A 169 -14.71 14.87 37.75
CA PRO A 169 -15.19 13.91 38.73
C PRO A 169 -16.55 13.29 38.33
N GLY A 170 -16.63 11.96 38.37
CA GLY A 170 -17.81 11.19 37.95
C GLY A 170 -17.88 10.84 36.46
N ALA A 171 -17.00 11.39 35.59
CA ALA A 171 -17.04 11.08 34.16
C ALA A 171 -16.79 9.59 33.84
N LEU A 172 -15.75 9.00 34.43
CA LEU A 172 -15.44 7.57 34.28
C LEU A 172 -16.56 6.68 34.85
N ASP A 173 -17.10 7.07 36.00
CA ASP A 173 -18.15 6.33 36.70
C ASP A 173 -19.43 6.32 35.86
N LEU A 174 -19.88 7.48 35.36
CA LEU A 174 -21.08 7.59 34.53
C LEU A 174 -20.96 6.85 33.18
N VAL A 175 -19.82 6.96 32.49
CA VAL A 175 -19.55 6.20 31.25
C VAL A 175 -19.64 4.69 31.56
N THR A 176 -19.06 4.25 32.68
CA THR A 176 -19.09 2.84 33.11
C THR A 176 -20.50 2.39 33.50
N GLU A 177 -21.29 3.20 34.20
CA GLU A 177 -22.69 2.93 34.51
C GLU A 177 -23.54 2.79 33.25
N CYS A 178 -23.35 3.64 32.24
CA CYS A 178 -24.03 3.54 30.95
C CYS A 178 -23.75 2.20 30.26
N LYS A 179 -22.48 1.76 30.20
CA LYS A 179 -22.13 0.44 29.64
C LYS A 179 -22.73 -0.71 30.44
N ASN A 180 -22.70 -0.63 31.77
CA ASN A 180 -23.27 -1.65 32.65
C ASN A 180 -24.80 -1.73 32.54
N ALA A 181 -25.48 -0.64 32.20
CA ALA A 181 -26.89 -0.59 31.85
C ALA A 181 -27.20 -1.11 30.42
N GLY A 182 -26.18 -1.50 29.65
CA GLY A 182 -26.32 -2.00 28.27
C GLY A 182 -26.50 -0.90 27.22
N LEU A 183 -26.26 0.37 27.57
CA LEU A 183 -26.29 1.47 26.62
C LEU A 183 -24.98 1.51 25.82
N LYS A 184 -25.07 1.87 24.54
CA LYS A 184 -23.90 2.23 23.74
C LYS A 184 -23.42 3.62 24.16
N VAL A 185 -22.11 3.83 24.19
CA VAL A 185 -21.52 5.12 24.58
C VAL A 185 -20.57 5.63 23.50
N ALA A 186 -20.65 6.92 23.18
CA ALA A 186 -19.79 7.55 22.18
C ALA A 186 -19.26 8.91 22.64
N VAL A 187 -18.08 9.29 22.13
CA VAL A 187 -17.59 10.68 22.17
C VAL A 187 -17.98 11.35 20.86
N ALA A 188 -18.51 12.56 20.94
CA ALA A 188 -19.04 13.33 19.81
C ALA A 188 -18.65 14.81 19.95
N SER A 189 -17.41 15.14 19.57
CA SER A 189 -16.77 16.43 19.87
C SER A 189 -16.41 17.25 18.62
N SER A 190 -16.48 18.58 18.75
CA SER A 190 -16.00 19.56 17.76
C SER A 190 -14.49 19.79 17.79
N ALA A 191 -13.73 18.97 18.51
CA ALA A 191 -12.26 18.99 18.54
C ALA A 191 -11.63 18.04 17.50
N ASP A 192 -10.44 18.39 16.99
CA ASP A 192 -9.60 17.50 16.17
C ASP A 192 -9.28 16.18 16.89
N ARG A 193 -9.14 15.08 16.16
CA ARG A 193 -8.93 13.73 16.72
C ARG A 193 -7.69 13.63 17.61
N ILE A 194 -6.63 14.36 17.25
CA ILE A 194 -5.37 14.42 18.02
C ILE A 194 -5.63 14.95 19.43
N LYS A 195 -6.45 16.00 19.56
CA LYS A 195 -6.89 16.56 20.84
C LYS A 195 -7.81 15.58 21.57
N VAL A 196 -8.72 14.92 20.84
CA VAL A 196 -9.66 13.94 21.42
C VAL A 196 -8.95 12.75 22.07
N ASP A 197 -8.08 12.07 21.34
CA ASP A 197 -7.38 10.88 21.86
C ASP A 197 -6.46 11.24 23.04
N ALA A 198 -5.81 12.42 22.98
CA ALA A 198 -4.94 12.91 24.04
C ALA A 198 -5.71 13.28 25.32
N ASN A 199 -6.83 13.99 25.19
CA ASN A 199 -7.61 14.44 26.35
C ASN A 199 -8.33 13.29 27.03
N LEU A 200 -8.85 12.31 26.29
CA LEU A 200 -9.37 11.07 26.85
C LEU A 200 -8.28 10.29 27.62
N ALA A 201 -7.07 10.16 27.05
CA ALA A 201 -5.93 9.56 27.74
C ALA A 201 -5.50 10.35 29.00
N ALA A 202 -5.52 11.69 28.95
CA ALA A 202 -5.18 12.55 30.07
C ALA A 202 -6.25 12.55 31.19
N ALA A 203 -7.51 12.36 30.82
CA ALA A 203 -8.64 12.17 31.73
C ALA A 203 -8.69 10.77 32.38
N GLY A 204 -7.88 9.82 31.93
CA GLY A 204 -7.93 8.43 32.39
C GLY A 204 -9.09 7.62 31.79
N LEU A 205 -9.64 8.06 30.65
CA LEU A 205 -10.72 7.43 29.90
C LEU A 205 -10.15 6.68 28.69
N PRO A 206 -9.77 5.39 28.79
CA PRO A 206 -9.23 4.65 27.66
C PRO A 206 -10.26 4.51 26.53
N LEU A 207 -9.81 4.67 25.28
CA LEU A 207 -10.66 4.68 24.09
C LEU A 207 -11.59 3.46 23.97
N SER A 208 -11.19 2.31 24.52
CA SER A 208 -11.99 1.07 24.60
C SER A 208 -13.25 1.17 25.46
N LEU A 209 -13.43 2.24 26.24
CA LEU A 209 -14.70 2.55 26.88
C LEU A 209 -15.77 2.98 25.86
N PHE A 210 -15.38 3.58 24.74
CA PHE A 210 -16.34 4.14 23.78
C PHE A 210 -16.59 3.18 22.62
N ASP A 211 -17.85 2.99 22.27
CA ASP A 211 -18.30 2.16 21.15
C ASP A 211 -18.23 2.93 19.81
N ALA A 212 -18.15 4.26 19.86
CA ALA A 212 -17.76 5.13 18.76
C ALA A 212 -17.04 6.40 19.25
N ILE A 213 -16.16 6.97 18.43
CA ILE A 213 -15.53 8.28 18.67
C ILE A 213 -15.65 9.09 17.38
N VAL A 214 -16.25 10.28 17.49
CA VAL A 214 -16.52 11.20 16.39
C VAL A 214 -15.88 12.55 16.72
N SER A 215 -15.00 13.02 15.85
CA SER A 215 -14.18 14.23 15.98
C SER A 215 -14.38 15.18 14.79
N ALA A 216 -13.89 16.41 14.92
CA ALA A 216 -14.09 17.50 13.94
C ALA A 216 -13.56 17.19 12.53
N ASP A 217 -12.47 16.43 12.42
CA ASP A 217 -11.73 16.23 11.15
C ASP A 217 -12.57 15.57 10.04
N ALA A 218 -13.71 14.98 10.39
CA ALA A 218 -14.64 14.33 9.48
C ALA A 218 -15.80 15.22 8.98
N PHE A 219 -15.91 16.49 9.43
CA PHE A 219 -17.07 17.34 9.17
C PHE A 219 -16.70 18.75 8.69
N GLU A 220 -17.38 19.23 7.65
CA GLU A 220 -17.28 20.63 7.19
C GLU A 220 -18.10 21.60 8.08
N ASN A 221 -19.19 21.11 8.69
CA ASN A 221 -20.02 21.88 9.63
C ASN A 221 -19.89 21.29 11.05
N LEU A 222 -19.40 22.10 11.99
CA LEU A 222 -19.32 21.74 13.41
C LEU A 222 -20.58 22.24 14.15
N LYS A 223 -20.72 21.88 15.45
CA LYS A 223 -21.81 22.37 16.32
C LYS A 223 -21.92 23.92 16.18
N PRO A 224 -23.10 24.50 15.88
CA PRO A 224 -24.45 23.98 16.10
C PRO A 224 -25.07 23.15 14.97
N ALA A 225 -24.31 22.75 13.95
CA ALA A 225 -24.80 21.79 12.96
C ALA A 225 -24.97 20.38 13.58
N PRO A 226 -26.00 19.60 13.18
CA PRO A 226 -26.30 18.30 13.78
C PRO A 226 -25.36 17.16 13.32
N ASP A 227 -24.52 17.42 12.30
CA ASP A 227 -23.74 16.44 11.55
C ASP A 227 -22.92 15.48 12.43
N ILE A 228 -22.24 16.00 13.46
CA ILE A 228 -21.42 15.22 14.41
C ILE A 228 -22.28 14.21 15.18
N PHE A 229 -23.46 14.62 15.67
CA PHE A 229 -24.35 13.73 16.44
C PHE A 229 -25.06 12.72 15.55
N LEU A 230 -25.52 13.14 14.37
CA LEU A 230 -26.11 12.24 13.37
C LEU A 230 -25.12 11.14 12.94
N ALA A 231 -23.84 11.49 12.79
CA ALA A 231 -22.79 10.51 12.50
C ALA A 231 -22.51 9.57 13.68
N ALA A 232 -22.51 10.07 14.92
CA ALA A 232 -22.35 9.24 16.11
C ALA A 232 -23.51 8.24 16.27
N SER A 233 -24.77 8.70 16.19
CA SER A 233 -25.97 7.84 16.20
C SER A 233 -25.90 6.77 15.11
N LYS A 234 -25.56 7.15 13.87
CA LYS A 234 -25.41 6.23 12.74
C LYS A 234 -24.28 5.22 12.94
N THR A 235 -23.15 5.64 13.52
CA THR A 235 -22.00 4.75 13.81
C THR A 235 -22.34 3.74 14.90
N LEU A 236 -23.09 4.17 15.92
CA LEU A 236 -23.64 3.28 16.94
C LEU A 236 -24.76 2.39 16.39
N GLY A 237 -25.38 2.72 15.25
CA GLY A 237 -26.56 2.01 14.74
C GLY A 237 -27.74 2.10 15.71
N VAL A 238 -28.01 3.32 16.20
CA VAL A 238 -29.11 3.65 17.12
C VAL A 238 -29.83 4.87 16.56
N ASP A 239 -31.16 4.82 16.51
CA ASP A 239 -31.98 5.92 15.98
C ASP A 239 -31.84 7.18 16.87
N THR A 240 -31.99 8.36 16.25
CA THR A 240 -31.68 9.65 16.91
C THR A 240 -32.60 9.95 18.08
N ASP A 241 -33.86 9.52 18.02
CA ASP A 241 -34.82 9.65 19.11
C ASP A 241 -34.46 8.77 20.32
N GLU A 242 -33.72 7.66 20.14
CA GLU A 242 -33.21 6.79 21.19
C GLU A 242 -31.87 7.25 21.83
N CYS A 243 -31.34 8.39 21.39
CA CYS A 243 -30.07 8.95 21.85
C CYS A 243 -30.25 10.04 22.93
N ILE A 244 -29.36 10.03 23.93
CA ILE A 244 -29.14 11.14 24.87
C ILE A 244 -27.78 11.78 24.57
N VAL A 245 -27.74 13.10 24.36
CA VAL A 245 -26.51 13.89 24.32
C VAL A 245 -26.21 14.48 25.70
N ILE A 246 -24.94 14.51 26.11
CA ILE A 246 -24.46 15.26 27.28
C ILE A 246 -23.48 16.33 26.79
N GLU A 247 -23.78 17.60 27.09
CA GLU A 247 -23.14 18.79 26.52
C GLU A 247 -23.02 19.92 27.55
N ASP A 248 -22.01 20.77 27.45
CA ASP A 248 -21.75 21.95 28.29
C ASP A 248 -21.97 23.29 27.56
N ALA A 249 -22.02 23.28 26.22
CA ALA A 249 -22.03 24.45 25.37
C ALA A 249 -23.36 24.67 24.62
N LEU A 250 -23.79 25.94 24.52
CA LEU A 250 -25.03 26.35 23.85
C LEU A 250 -25.12 25.82 22.39
N ALA A 251 -24.01 25.86 21.66
CA ALA A 251 -23.95 25.38 20.28
C ALA A 251 -24.22 23.87 20.19
N GLY A 252 -23.73 23.06 21.12
CA GLY A 252 -23.99 21.63 21.13
C GLY A 252 -25.41 21.27 21.56
N VAL A 253 -26.01 21.99 22.51
CA VAL A 253 -27.44 21.81 22.84
C VAL A 253 -28.31 22.14 21.62
N GLN A 254 -27.95 23.16 20.85
CA GLN A 254 -28.60 23.48 19.56
C GLN A 254 -28.40 22.37 18.52
N ALA A 255 -27.19 21.81 18.39
CA ALA A 255 -26.92 20.69 17.48
C ALA A 255 -27.68 19.41 17.86
N ALA A 256 -27.78 19.08 19.15
CA ALA A 256 -28.56 17.94 19.63
C ALA A 256 -30.04 18.08 19.28
N LYS A 257 -30.60 19.28 19.49
CA LYS A 257 -31.97 19.63 19.12
C LYS A 257 -32.20 19.58 17.60
N ALA A 258 -31.23 20.04 16.81
CA ALA A 258 -31.27 19.96 15.34
C ALA A 258 -31.11 18.52 14.81
N ALA A 259 -30.51 17.62 15.60
CA ALA A 259 -30.41 16.18 15.34
C ALA A 259 -31.63 15.39 15.87
N GLU A 260 -32.65 16.07 16.40
CA GLU A 260 -33.83 15.48 17.06
C GLU A 260 -33.49 14.57 18.27
N MET A 261 -32.36 14.83 18.92
CA MET A 261 -31.90 14.10 20.12
C MET A 261 -32.30 14.80 21.42
N ARG A 262 -32.48 14.01 22.48
CA ARG A 262 -32.62 14.53 23.86
C ARG A 262 -31.25 14.96 24.38
N CYS A 263 -31.20 15.99 25.22
CA CYS A 263 -29.94 16.57 25.70
C CYS A 263 -29.98 16.86 27.22
N ILE A 264 -28.98 16.38 27.95
CA ILE A 264 -28.72 16.73 29.34
C ILE A 264 -27.55 17.72 29.34
N ALA A 265 -27.82 18.99 29.63
CA ALA A 265 -26.77 20.00 29.69
C ALA A 265 -26.06 20.02 31.05
N VAL A 266 -24.76 20.33 31.07
CA VAL A 266 -23.96 20.52 32.29
C VAL A 266 -23.44 21.96 32.40
N MET A 267 -23.42 22.51 33.61
CA MET A 267 -23.04 23.91 33.88
C MET A 267 -21.54 24.12 34.07
N THR A 268 -20.70 23.29 33.45
CA THR A 268 -19.24 23.34 33.59
C THR A 268 -18.59 24.50 32.82
N THR A 269 -19.22 24.93 31.73
CA THR A 269 -18.71 26.00 30.83
C THR A 269 -19.67 27.19 30.72
N LEU A 270 -20.98 26.97 30.91
CA LEU A 270 -22.01 28.01 30.82
C LEU A 270 -22.97 27.98 32.01
N GLU A 271 -23.41 29.16 32.43
CA GLU A 271 -24.45 29.34 33.46
C GLU A 271 -25.83 28.85 32.97
N GLU A 272 -26.71 28.50 33.92
CA GLU A 272 -28.03 27.91 33.65
C GLU A 272 -28.88 28.78 32.71
N ASP A 273 -28.92 30.09 32.93
CA ASP A 273 -29.65 31.08 32.11
C ASP A 273 -29.17 31.14 30.64
N ALA A 274 -27.93 30.73 30.36
CA ALA A 274 -27.41 30.66 29.00
C ALA A 274 -27.83 29.34 28.32
N LEU A 275 -27.68 28.21 29.01
CA LEU A 275 -28.05 26.89 28.49
C LEU A 275 -29.55 26.74 28.26
N GLN A 276 -30.37 27.30 29.16
CA GLN A 276 -31.84 27.22 29.09
C GLN A 276 -32.41 27.86 27.80
N GLN A 277 -31.67 28.76 27.14
CA GLN A 277 -32.07 29.39 25.87
C GLN A 277 -32.16 28.39 24.71
N ALA A 278 -31.39 27.30 24.72
CA ALA A 278 -31.53 26.23 23.74
C ALA A 278 -32.63 25.20 24.11
N SER A 279 -33.13 25.24 25.35
CA SER A 279 -34.10 24.32 25.92
C SER A 279 -33.62 22.85 25.92
N PRO A 280 -32.56 22.52 26.69
CA PRO A 280 -32.16 21.13 26.91
C PRO A 280 -33.27 20.35 27.64
N SER A 281 -33.22 19.02 27.57
CA SER A 281 -34.17 18.13 28.23
C SER A 281 -33.98 18.11 29.75
N LEU A 282 -32.74 18.28 30.22
CA LEU A 282 -32.37 18.45 31.63
C LEU A 282 -31.14 19.38 31.74
N ILE A 283 -30.96 19.99 32.91
CA ILE A 283 -29.71 20.65 33.31
C ILE A 283 -29.20 19.99 34.61
N ARG A 284 -27.89 19.76 34.70
CA ARG A 284 -27.18 19.32 35.91
C ARG A 284 -25.96 20.22 36.13
N LYS A 285 -25.45 20.27 37.36
CA LYS A 285 -24.32 21.15 37.68
C LYS A 285 -23.02 20.64 37.03
N ASN A 286 -22.72 19.36 37.17
CA ASN A 286 -21.58 18.68 36.54
C ASN A 286 -21.99 17.30 36.01
N ILE A 287 -21.10 16.65 35.25
CA ILE A 287 -21.30 15.27 34.78
C ILE A 287 -21.51 14.27 35.93
N GLY A 288 -20.81 14.44 37.06
CA GLY A 288 -20.99 13.59 38.25
C GLY A 288 -22.33 13.78 38.99
N ASP A 289 -23.12 14.79 38.63
CA ASP A 289 -24.48 15.00 39.16
C ASP A 289 -25.55 14.36 38.25
N ILE A 290 -25.16 13.75 37.12
CA ILE A 290 -26.05 12.97 36.25
C ILE A 290 -26.08 11.53 36.75
N SER A 291 -27.28 11.01 37.05
CA SER A 291 -27.48 9.60 37.37
C SER A 291 -27.94 8.80 36.15
N ILE A 292 -27.74 7.48 36.17
CA ILE A 292 -28.31 6.58 35.16
C ILE A 292 -29.86 6.67 35.06
N ARG A 293 -30.54 7.18 36.10
CA ARG A 293 -32.00 7.44 36.08
C ARG A 293 -32.36 8.71 35.31
N ASP A 294 -31.51 9.73 35.33
CA ASP A 294 -31.69 10.94 34.53
C ASP A 294 -31.60 10.59 33.03
N ILE A 295 -30.63 9.73 32.69
CA ILE A 295 -30.46 9.19 31.33
C ILE A 295 -31.67 8.33 30.93
N LEU A 296 -32.02 7.29 31.70
CA LEU A 296 -33.04 6.32 31.30
C LEU A 296 -34.50 6.80 31.45
N TYR A 297 -34.77 7.75 32.34
CA TYR A 297 -36.15 8.12 32.72
C TYR A 297 -36.40 9.63 32.81
N GLY A 298 -35.41 10.47 32.55
CA GLY A 298 -35.59 11.93 32.49
C GLY A 298 -35.62 12.66 33.81
N GLY A 299 -35.34 11.98 34.93
CA GLY A 299 -35.21 12.58 36.26
C GLY A 299 -36.54 13.07 36.87
N SER A 300 -36.83 12.65 38.10
CA SER A 300 -37.96 13.21 38.86
C SER A 300 -37.50 14.43 39.67
N ASN A 301 -38.18 15.58 39.52
CA ASN A 301 -38.01 16.72 40.43
C ASN A 301 -38.51 16.36 41.84
N ALA A 302 -37.63 15.79 42.67
CA ALA A 302 -37.86 15.57 44.08
C ALA A 302 -36.55 15.66 44.86
N TYR A 303 -36.59 16.46 45.94
CA TYR A 303 -35.59 16.70 46.99
C TYR A 303 -34.71 17.95 46.90
N HIS A 304 -35.33 19.08 47.28
CA HIS A 304 -34.72 19.99 48.25
C HIS A 304 -35.58 19.98 49.53
N ASN A 305 -34.93 19.91 50.70
CA ASN A 305 -35.47 19.96 52.08
C ASN A 305 -36.32 18.72 52.49
N GLU A 306 -36.09 18.04 53.63
CA GLU A 306 -35.82 18.55 54.98
C GLU A 306 -34.95 17.63 55.86
N ARG A 307 -34.52 18.21 57.01
CA ARG A 307 -33.93 17.64 58.25
C ARG A 307 -32.40 17.61 58.31
N THR A 308 -31.77 18.64 58.90
CA THR A 308 -31.62 18.93 60.35
C THR A 308 -30.88 17.86 61.14
N GLU A 309 -29.71 18.27 61.65
CA GLU A 309 -29.20 18.00 63.00
C GLU A 309 -29.84 16.82 63.77
N ASN A 310 -29.10 15.72 63.91
CA ASN A 310 -28.56 15.40 65.24
C ASN A 310 -27.46 14.34 65.19
N THR A 311 -26.33 14.70 65.79
CA THR A 311 -25.31 13.81 66.33
C THR A 311 -25.93 12.85 67.35
N GLU A 312 -25.60 11.56 67.32
CA GLU A 312 -24.87 10.88 68.43
C GLU A 312 -24.80 9.33 68.34
N ASN A 313 -23.71 8.82 68.93
CA ASN A 313 -23.53 7.51 69.57
C ASN A 313 -23.32 6.21 68.74
N ILE A 314 -22.02 5.92 68.50
CA ILE A 314 -21.26 4.86 69.21
C ILE A 314 -21.88 3.44 69.21
N SER A 315 -21.28 2.49 68.46
CA SER A 315 -20.30 1.52 69.01
C SER A 315 -19.99 0.29 68.11
N SER A 316 -18.75 -0.18 68.24
CA SER A 316 -18.29 -1.59 68.13
C SER A 316 -18.58 -2.41 66.85
N LEU A 317 -17.55 -2.58 66.00
CA LEU A 317 -16.74 -3.83 65.91
C LEU A 317 -15.80 -3.85 64.68
N LYS A 318 -14.48 -3.90 64.95
CA LYS A 318 -13.43 -4.53 64.12
C LYS A 318 -12.75 -5.55 65.05
N PRO A 319 -12.30 -6.72 64.58
CA PRO A 319 -11.00 -6.84 63.87
C PRO A 319 -11.10 -7.84 62.68
N SER A 320 -10.05 -8.23 61.94
CA SER A 320 -8.62 -8.23 62.23
C SER A 320 -7.70 -8.13 61.00
N THR A 321 -6.66 -7.31 61.15
CA THR A 321 -5.36 -7.41 60.48
C THR A 321 -4.44 -8.45 61.14
N GLU A 322 -3.38 -8.87 60.46
CA GLU A 322 -2.11 -9.37 61.03
C GLU A 322 -0.93 -8.80 60.20
N ILE A 323 0.34 -8.61 60.63
CA ILE A 323 1.09 -8.59 61.92
C ILE A 323 2.49 -7.95 61.61
N LEU A 324 3.31 -7.31 62.48
CA LEU A 324 3.17 -6.38 63.62
C LEU A 324 4.56 -5.69 63.87
N ASN A 325 4.57 -4.42 64.31
CA ASN A 325 5.61 -3.75 65.17
C ASN A 325 7.07 -3.50 64.65
N GLY A 326 7.82 -2.49 65.14
CA GLY A 326 7.47 -1.36 66.04
C GLY A 326 8.68 -0.62 66.70
N ALA A 327 8.39 0.49 67.41
CA ALA A 327 9.16 1.16 68.50
C ALA A 327 10.36 2.14 68.24
N THR A 328 10.04 3.45 68.19
CA THR A 328 10.48 4.60 69.07
C THR A 328 11.95 4.99 69.43
N ASN A 329 12.13 6.32 69.61
CA ASN A 329 13.19 7.12 70.30
C ASN A 329 14.40 7.61 69.46
N ALA A 330 15.08 8.75 69.73
CA ALA A 330 14.72 10.07 70.32
C ALA A 330 15.93 11.04 70.17
N GLU A 331 15.68 12.36 70.09
CA GLU A 331 16.56 13.53 70.39
C GLU A 331 18.03 13.65 69.87
N SER A 332 18.33 14.73 69.12
CA SER A 332 19.13 15.90 69.59
C SER A 332 19.81 16.70 68.44
N ALA A 333 19.94 18.02 68.63
CA ALA A 333 20.56 19.02 67.73
C ALA A 333 21.76 19.71 68.49
N PRO A 334 22.38 20.87 68.09
CA PRO A 334 22.16 21.76 66.93
C PRO A 334 23.44 22.42 66.30
N SER A 335 23.23 23.43 65.44
CA SER A 335 24.05 24.67 65.25
C SER A 335 25.40 24.58 64.47
N THR A 336 25.86 25.57 63.66
CA THR A 336 25.33 26.93 63.31
C THR A 336 26.03 27.56 62.08
N ASN A 337 25.38 28.56 61.45
CA ASN A 337 25.92 29.69 60.65
C ASN A 337 26.59 29.39 59.29
N SER A 338 26.49 30.21 58.22
CA SER A 338 25.71 31.44 57.89
C SER A 338 25.96 31.74 56.37
N ALA A 339 25.18 32.49 55.58
CA ALA A 339 24.16 33.52 55.87
C ALA A 339 23.11 33.67 54.73
N SER A 340 21.94 34.22 55.08
CA SER A 340 21.00 35.11 54.34
C SER A 340 21.18 35.40 52.83
N SER A 341 20.14 35.63 52.01
CA SER A 341 18.66 35.52 52.16
C SER A 341 17.98 35.99 50.86
N ILE A 342 16.85 35.38 50.47
CA ILE A 342 15.51 35.99 50.30
C ILE A 342 14.52 34.89 49.86
N ASP A 343 13.32 34.89 50.45
CA ASP A 343 12.16 34.00 50.18
C ASP A 343 11.53 34.28 48.79
N ASP A 344 10.69 33.43 48.17
CA ASP A 344 9.43 32.93 48.74
C ASP A 344 8.85 31.66 48.05
N SER A 345 8.05 30.97 48.85
CA SER A 345 7.24 29.74 48.73
C SER A 345 6.72 29.19 47.38
N ARG A 346 6.85 27.86 47.22
CA ARG A 346 5.78 26.94 46.75
C ARG A 346 6.12 25.47 47.06
N GLU A 347 5.38 24.82 47.96
CA GLU A 347 5.50 23.38 48.23
C GLU A 347 4.70 22.55 47.22
N GLY A 348 5.31 21.47 46.70
CA GLY A 348 4.63 20.45 45.89
C GLY A 348 4.64 19.09 46.59
N LEU A 349 3.53 18.35 46.50
CA LEU A 349 3.43 17.01 47.12
C LEU A 349 4.33 16.00 46.41
N VAL A 350 5.36 15.52 47.11
CA VAL A 350 6.32 14.54 46.58
C VAL A 350 5.76 13.12 46.65
N GLY A 351 5.38 12.56 45.50
CA GLY A 351 5.21 11.12 45.34
C GLY A 351 6.55 10.39 45.55
N SER A 352 6.59 9.42 46.47
CA SER A 352 7.83 8.71 46.81
C SER A 352 8.50 8.10 45.57
N ARG A 353 9.82 8.32 45.42
CA ARG A 353 10.68 7.80 44.32
C ARG A 353 10.48 6.30 44.05
N ARG A 354 10.08 5.52 45.07
CA ARG A 354 9.82 4.07 44.97
C ARG A 354 8.60 3.73 44.10
N ASN A 355 7.59 4.60 44.03
CA ASN A 355 6.41 4.42 43.18
C ASN A 355 6.70 4.87 41.74
N ILE A 356 7.42 5.98 41.55
CA ILE A 356 7.86 6.42 40.22
C ILE A 356 8.72 5.34 39.55
N LEU A 357 9.66 4.73 40.29
CA LEU A 357 10.45 3.59 39.79
C LEU A 357 9.61 2.34 39.51
N ARG A 358 8.52 2.06 40.25
CA ARG A 358 7.64 0.90 40.02
C ARG A 358 6.69 1.10 38.83
N TYR A 359 6.05 2.25 38.70
CA TYR A 359 5.09 2.49 37.61
C TYR A 359 5.76 2.92 36.31
N GLY A 360 6.88 3.64 36.38
CA GLY A 360 7.72 3.90 35.21
C GLY A 360 8.34 2.63 34.63
N SER A 361 8.85 1.72 35.49
CA SER A 361 9.31 0.41 35.02
C SER A 361 8.17 -0.49 34.55
N LEU A 362 6.95 -0.39 35.09
CA LEU A 362 5.79 -1.11 34.59
C LEU A 362 5.33 -0.59 33.21
N GLY A 363 5.29 0.72 33.00
CA GLY A 363 4.96 1.32 31.70
C GLY A 363 6.00 0.98 30.62
N ILE A 364 7.29 1.07 30.95
CA ILE A 364 8.38 0.60 30.08
C ILE A 364 8.26 -0.91 29.86
N ALA A 365 7.99 -1.71 30.90
CA ALA A 365 7.81 -3.16 30.74
C ALA A 365 6.59 -3.50 29.88
N VAL A 366 5.49 -2.75 29.92
CA VAL A 366 4.31 -2.94 29.06
C VAL A 366 4.62 -2.51 27.62
N SER A 367 5.27 -1.38 27.39
CA SER A 367 5.69 -0.96 26.03
C SER A 367 6.74 -1.90 25.44
N CYS A 368 7.70 -2.37 26.24
CA CYS A 368 8.63 -3.43 25.87
C CYS A 368 7.90 -4.76 25.68
N LEU A 369 6.86 -5.09 26.45
CA LEU A 369 6.06 -6.32 26.25
C LEU A 369 5.23 -6.25 24.97
N ILE A 370 4.64 -5.10 24.64
CA ILE A 370 3.92 -4.88 23.38
C ILE A 370 4.89 -4.90 22.20
N TYR A 371 6.06 -4.26 22.32
CA TYR A 371 7.10 -4.31 21.29
C TYR A 371 7.68 -5.72 21.11
N THR A 372 7.99 -6.42 22.20
CA THR A 372 8.53 -7.80 22.13
C THR A 372 7.50 -8.81 21.71
N THR A 373 6.20 -8.64 22.01
CA THR A 373 5.14 -9.52 21.49
C THR A 373 4.84 -9.24 20.01
N ARG A 374 4.77 -7.97 19.59
CA ARG A 374 4.60 -7.61 18.16
C ARG A 374 5.78 -8.05 17.30
N ASN A 375 7.01 -7.91 17.81
CA ASN A 375 8.23 -8.26 17.10
C ASN A 375 8.81 -9.63 17.50
N TRP A 376 8.09 -10.48 18.26
CA TRP A 376 8.63 -11.73 18.82
C TRP A 376 9.28 -12.62 17.76
N LYS A 377 8.63 -12.72 16.60
CA LYS A 377 9.12 -13.50 15.45
C LYS A 377 10.34 -12.89 14.75
N ALA A 378 10.57 -11.59 14.83
CA ALA A 378 11.84 -11.00 14.38
C ALA A 378 12.93 -11.21 15.45
N MET A 379 12.57 -11.02 16.73
CA MET A 379 13.48 -11.14 17.87
C MET A 379 14.06 -12.55 18.07
N GLN A 380 13.35 -13.61 17.65
CA GLN A 380 13.87 -15.00 17.71
C GLN A 380 15.14 -15.24 16.87
N PHE A 381 15.47 -14.32 15.95
CA PHE A 381 16.67 -14.39 15.11
C PHE A 381 17.86 -13.58 15.67
N VAL A 382 17.63 -12.73 16.67
CA VAL A 382 18.67 -11.89 17.29
C VAL A 382 19.44 -12.70 18.35
N SER A 383 20.76 -12.58 18.39
CA SER A 383 21.55 -13.29 19.42
C SER A 383 21.30 -12.72 20.83
N PRO A 384 21.38 -13.54 21.90
CA PRO A 384 21.22 -13.05 23.27
C PRO A 384 22.20 -11.92 23.66
N LYS A 385 23.42 -11.94 23.11
CA LYS A 385 24.39 -10.83 23.24
C LYS A 385 23.95 -9.57 22.47
N GLY A 386 23.37 -9.72 21.28
CA GLY A 386 22.84 -8.58 20.50
C GLY A 386 21.67 -7.89 21.21
N LEU A 387 20.74 -8.67 21.78
CA LEU A 387 19.69 -8.17 22.65
C LEU A 387 20.27 -7.45 23.88
N LEU A 388 21.26 -8.05 24.56
CA LEU A 388 21.90 -7.44 25.73
C LEU A 388 22.58 -6.11 25.39
N ASN A 389 23.27 -6.00 24.25
CA ASN A 389 23.91 -4.76 23.81
C ASN A 389 22.88 -3.67 23.48
N TYR A 390 21.74 -4.04 22.88
CA TYR A 390 20.62 -3.13 22.61
C TYR A 390 19.99 -2.60 23.91
N PHE A 391 19.78 -3.47 24.92
CA PHE A 391 19.18 -3.07 26.19
C PHE A 391 20.14 -2.36 27.17
N THR A 392 21.46 -2.54 27.05
CA THR A 392 22.45 -1.93 27.98
C THR A 392 22.91 -0.52 27.59
N GLY A 393 22.36 0.07 26.51
CA GLY A 393 22.64 1.46 26.12
C GLY A 393 24.09 1.71 25.70
N GLY A 394 24.78 0.69 25.16
CA GLY A 394 26.06 0.90 24.50
C GLY A 394 25.87 1.77 23.24
N ASN A 395 26.74 2.76 23.04
CA ASN A 395 26.75 3.70 21.89
C ASN A 395 27.10 3.03 20.53
N SER A 396 26.61 1.82 20.29
CA SER A 396 26.90 1.01 19.10
C SER A 396 25.65 0.27 18.63
N SER A 397 24.64 1.03 18.20
CA SER A 397 23.82 0.53 17.10
C SER A 397 24.75 0.32 15.91
N ILE A 398 24.79 -0.89 15.34
CA ILE A 398 25.58 -1.17 14.12
C ILE A 398 25.15 -0.31 12.92
N PHE A 399 23.97 0.31 13.01
CA PHE A 399 23.41 1.21 12.00
C PHE A 399 23.67 2.69 12.30
N ALA A 400 24.00 3.08 13.55
CA ALA A 400 24.30 4.48 13.86
C ALA A 400 25.62 4.91 13.20
N SER A 401 25.55 5.93 12.35
CA SER A 401 26.72 6.61 11.80
C SER A 401 26.96 7.90 12.59
N ASN A 402 28.08 7.99 13.31
CA ASN A 402 28.62 9.28 13.70
C ASN A 402 29.34 9.90 12.48
N GLU A 403 29.04 11.15 12.15
CA GLU A 403 29.76 11.87 11.09
C GLU A 403 31.27 11.92 11.43
N GLY A 404 32.10 11.35 10.55
CA GLY A 404 33.56 11.32 10.70
C GLY A 404 34.20 9.96 10.96
N GLU A 405 33.44 8.87 11.16
CA GLU A 405 34.05 7.52 11.23
C GLU A 405 34.59 7.05 9.86
N GLN A 406 35.85 6.62 9.82
CA GLN A 406 36.46 6.06 8.60
C GLN A 406 35.80 4.72 8.23
N LEU A 407 35.58 4.48 6.93
CA LEU A 407 34.86 3.31 6.39
C LEU A 407 35.37 1.95 6.94
N THR A 408 36.68 1.85 7.22
CA THR A 408 37.35 0.68 7.79
C THR A 408 36.95 0.38 9.23
N SER A 409 36.47 1.36 10.02
CA SER A 409 36.01 1.14 11.39
C SER A 409 34.66 0.41 11.45
N ARG A 410 33.67 0.85 10.67
CA ARG A 410 32.32 0.22 10.60
C ARG A 410 32.38 -1.24 10.14
N VAL A 411 33.16 -1.55 9.10
CA VAL A 411 33.36 -2.95 8.65
C VAL A 411 33.96 -3.82 9.76
N GLN A 412 34.94 -3.30 10.52
CA GLN A 412 35.54 -4.03 11.64
C GLN A 412 34.59 -4.21 12.82
N GLN A 413 33.72 -3.22 13.11
CA GLN A 413 32.65 -3.36 14.09
C GLN A 413 31.66 -4.48 13.68
N ILE A 414 31.24 -4.53 12.42
CA ILE A 414 30.35 -5.58 11.89
C ILE A 414 31.04 -6.96 11.94
N LYS A 415 32.32 -7.08 11.55
CA LYS A 415 33.09 -8.33 11.70
C LYS A 415 33.17 -8.81 13.15
N LYS A 416 33.36 -7.89 14.09
CA LYS A 416 33.34 -8.22 15.53
C LYS A 416 31.97 -8.73 15.98
N TYR A 417 30.89 -8.08 15.55
CA TYR A 417 29.52 -8.56 15.78
C TYR A 417 29.31 -9.98 15.22
N LEU A 418 29.76 -10.27 14.00
CA LEU A 418 29.65 -11.60 13.40
C LEU A 418 30.44 -12.67 14.17
N ALA A 419 31.64 -12.35 14.67
CA ALA A 419 32.41 -13.23 15.54
C ALA A 419 31.70 -13.52 16.88
N ASP A 420 31.13 -12.49 17.51
CA ASP A 420 30.32 -12.64 18.73
C ASP A 420 29.00 -13.42 18.48
N PHE A 421 28.41 -13.26 17.30
CA PHE A 421 27.18 -13.93 16.87
C PHE A 421 27.39 -15.43 16.60
N GLU A 422 28.45 -15.80 15.87
CA GLU A 422 28.77 -17.21 15.60
C GLU A 422 29.16 -17.98 16.87
N THR A 423 29.86 -17.33 17.81
CA THR A 423 30.22 -17.93 19.11
C THR A 423 29.07 -17.94 20.14
N GLY A 424 28.02 -17.14 19.93
CA GLY A 424 26.95 -16.87 20.91
C GLY A 424 25.88 -17.96 21.09
N GLY A 425 25.93 -19.06 20.33
CA GLY A 425 25.23 -20.30 20.67
C GLY A 425 23.70 -20.28 20.76
N SER A 426 22.99 -19.45 19.98
CA SER A 426 21.50 -19.45 19.98
C SER A 426 20.84 -18.92 18.69
N ALA A 427 21.58 -18.71 17.60
CA ALA A 427 21.05 -18.11 16.38
C ALA A 427 20.13 -19.06 15.59
N THR A 428 18.87 -18.69 15.46
CA THR A 428 17.85 -19.43 14.70
C THR A 428 18.14 -19.37 13.19
N CYS A 429 18.05 -20.51 12.50
CA CYS A 429 18.17 -20.55 11.05
C CYS A 429 16.89 -20.04 10.37
N VAL A 430 17.03 -19.46 9.18
CA VAL A 430 15.92 -19.12 8.29
C VAL A 430 15.04 -20.36 8.03
N PRO A 431 13.70 -20.25 7.98
CA PRO A 431 12.84 -21.32 7.50
C PRO A 431 13.13 -21.64 6.03
N GLU A 432 13.01 -22.91 5.66
CA GLU A 432 13.19 -23.34 4.26
C GLU A 432 12.02 -22.84 3.39
N PHE A 433 12.29 -22.53 2.12
CA PHE A 433 11.23 -22.15 1.18
C PHE A 433 10.20 -23.27 1.04
N PRO A 434 8.88 -22.99 1.14
CA PRO A 434 7.85 -24.01 0.92
C PRO A 434 7.99 -24.64 -0.47
N ARG A 435 8.01 -25.98 -0.54
CA ARG A 435 8.30 -26.75 -1.77
C ARG A 435 7.34 -26.54 -2.94
N LYS A 436 6.24 -25.80 -2.75
CA LYS A 436 5.19 -25.54 -3.73
C LYS A 436 5.17 -24.10 -4.24
N LEU A 437 6.03 -23.21 -3.73
CA LEU A 437 6.07 -21.84 -4.26
C LEU A 437 6.60 -21.85 -5.70
N ASP A 438 6.01 -21.01 -6.53
CA ASP A 438 6.48 -20.76 -7.89
C ASP A 438 7.71 -19.85 -7.90
N TRP A 439 8.57 -20.05 -8.89
CA TRP A 439 9.82 -19.31 -9.05
C TRP A 439 9.96 -18.72 -10.46
N LEU A 440 10.54 -17.54 -10.52
CA LEU A 440 10.92 -16.82 -11.74
C LEU A 440 12.43 -16.60 -11.74
N ASN A 441 13.01 -16.42 -12.93
CA ASN A 441 14.46 -16.30 -13.16
C ASN A 441 15.33 -17.51 -12.72
N THR A 442 14.76 -18.54 -12.08
CA THR A 442 15.48 -19.76 -11.66
C THR A 442 14.52 -20.95 -11.46
N ALA A 443 15.08 -22.14 -11.19
CA ALA A 443 14.34 -23.26 -10.63
C ALA A 443 14.28 -23.14 -9.08
N PRO A 444 13.35 -23.81 -8.39
CA PRO A 444 13.19 -23.66 -6.94
C PRO A 444 14.47 -23.89 -6.14
N LEU A 445 14.85 -22.90 -5.32
CA LEU A 445 16.05 -22.90 -4.50
C LEU A 445 15.77 -23.37 -3.07
N GLN A 446 16.79 -23.93 -2.42
CA GLN A 446 16.75 -24.35 -1.02
C GLN A 446 17.97 -23.81 -0.25
N PHE A 447 17.74 -23.28 0.96
CA PHE A 447 18.81 -22.85 1.87
C PHE A 447 19.73 -24.00 2.26
N GLY A 448 19.18 -25.17 2.54
CA GLY A 448 19.96 -26.34 2.96
C GLY A 448 20.86 -26.94 1.86
N ARG A 449 20.66 -26.57 0.58
CA ARG A 449 21.30 -27.20 -0.58
C ARG A 449 21.92 -26.22 -1.58
N ASP A 450 21.13 -25.32 -2.14
CA ASP A 450 21.50 -24.51 -3.32
C ASP A 450 22.13 -23.16 -2.92
N LEU A 451 21.65 -22.59 -1.81
CA LEU A 451 22.17 -21.34 -1.24
C LEU A 451 23.21 -21.58 -0.12
N LYS A 452 23.44 -22.83 0.26
CA LYS A 452 24.43 -23.20 1.28
C LYS A 452 25.82 -22.73 0.89
N GLY A 453 26.55 -22.13 1.84
CA GLY A 453 27.88 -21.57 1.57
C GLY A 453 27.86 -20.19 0.91
N ARG A 454 26.72 -19.49 0.85
CA ARG A 454 26.61 -18.13 0.31
C ARG A 454 26.13 -17.13 1.36
N VAL A 455 26.48 -15.86 1.19
CA VAL A 455 25.68 -14.79 1.78
C VAL A 455 24.45 -14.57 0.90
N VAL A 456 23.26 -14.55 1.49
CA VAL A 456 22.00 -14.34 0.76
C VAL A 456 21.34 -13.06 1.28
N LEU A 457 20.86 -12.23 0.37
CA LEU A 457 20.01 -11.09 0.67
C LEU A 457 18.59 -11.41 0.21
N LEU A 458 17.66 -11.60 1.14
CA LEU A 458 16.24 -11.64 0.81
C LEU A 458 15.72 -10.20 0.71
N ASP A 459 15.00 -9.90 -0.35
CA ASP A 459 14.25 -8.67 -0.53
C ASP A 459 12.75 -8.99 -0.46
N PHE A 460 12.06 -8.51 0.57
CA PHE A 460 10.60 -8.65 0.72
C PHE A 460 9.91 -7.47 0.04
N TRP A 461 9.38 -7.73 -1.14
CA TRP A 461 8.87 -6.70 -2.06
C TRP A 461 7.48 -7.05 -2.60
N THR A 462 6.80 -6.06 -3.18
CA THR A 462 5.56 -6.22 -3.95
C THR A 462 5.55 -5.15 -5.05
N TYR A 463 5.12 -5.48 -6.27
CA TYR A 463 5.35 -4.60 -7.42
C TYR A 463 4.40 -3.39 -7.51
N CYS A 464 3.33 -3.34 -6.71
CA CYS A 464 2.52 -2.14 -6.54
C CYS A 464 3.18 -1.05 -5.68
N CYS A 465 4.20 -1.40 -4.90
CA CYS A 465 4.79 -0.49 -3.90
C CYS A 465 5.90 0.35 -4.54
N ILE A 466 5.72 1.67 -4.57
CA ILE A 466 6.71 2.60 -5.13
C ILE A 466 8.05 2.52 -4.39
N ASN A 467 8.03 2.37 -3.05
CA ASN A 467 9.22 2.21 -2.23
C ASN A 467 10.00 0.93 -2.56
N CYS A 468 9.31 -0.13 -3.01
CA CYS A 468 9.97 -1.34 -3.52
C CYS A 468 10.63 -1.12 -4.88
N MET A 469 10.14 -0.19 -5.71
CA MET A 469 10.75 0.09 -7.01
C MET A 469 12.01 0.93 -6.84
N HIS A 470 12.00 1.91 -5.94
CA HIS A 470 13.15 2.77 -5.62
C HIS A 470 14.40 1.99 -5.17
N VAL A 471 14.25 0.80 -4.58
CA VAL A 471 15.38 -0.02 -4.11
C VAL A 471 15.95 -0.97 -5.18
N LEU A 472 15.29 -1.16 -6.33
CA LEU A 472 15.80 -2.03 -7.40
C LEU A 472 17.17 -1.58 -7.96
N PRO A 473 17.45 -0.27 -8.17
CA PRO A 473 18.80 0.20 -8.55
C PRO A 473 19.87 -0.06 -7.48
N ASP A 474 19.48 -0.03 -6.20
CA ASP A 474 20.38 -0.31 -5.07
C ASP A 474 20.73 -1.81 -5.02
N LEU A 475 19.75 -2.69 -5.27
CA LEU A 475 19.98 -4.12 -5.42
C LEU A 475 20.87 -4.42 -6.63
N GLU A 476 20.60 -3.83 -7.81
CA GLU A 476 21.44 -4.02 -9.00
C GLU A 476 22.89 -3.59 -8.74
N PHE A 477 23.10 -2.47 -8.03
CA PHE A 477 24.43 -2.02 -7.62
C PHE A 477 25.17 -3.07 -6.78
N ILE A 478 24.51 -3.63 -5.75
CA ILE A 478 25.10 -4.62 -4.83
C ILE A 478 25.35 -5.94 -5.57
N GLU A 479 24.40 -6.42 -6.39
CA GLU A 479 24.58 -7.61 -7.24
C GLU A 479 25.79 -7.45 -8.18
N LYS A 480 25.90 -6.30 -8.86
CA LYS A 480 27.01 -6.01 -9.78
C LYS A 480 28.35 -5.90 -9.08
N LYS A 481 28.39 -5.34 -7.86
CA LYS A 481 29.59 -5.23 -7.02
C LYS A 481 30.08 -6.59 -6.53
N TYR A 482 29.18 -7.48 -6.13
CA TYR A 482 29.51 -8.78 -5.54
C TYR A 482 29.33 -9.98 -6.48
N LYS A 483 29.11 -9.77 -7.78
CA LYS A 483 28.87 -10.81 -8.80
C LYS A 483 29.87 -11.99 -8.82
N ASP A 484 31.13 -11.73 -8.47
CA ASP A 484 32.24 -12.71 -8.49
C ASP A 484 32.47 -13.35 -7.10
N LYS A 485 31.66 -12.97 -6.11
CA LYS A 485 31.63 -13.55 -4.75
C LYS A 485 30.44 -14.53 -4.63
N PRO A 486 30.47 -15.45 -3.64
CA PRO A 486 29.34 -16.32 -3.35
C PRO A 486 28.25 -15.55 -2.57
N PHE A 487 27.64 -14.61 -3.30
CA PHE A 487 26.54 -13.75 -2.89
C PHE A 487 25.33 -13.98 -3.81
N THR A 488 24.11 -13.76 -3.33
CA THR A 488 22.88 -13.86 -4.14
C THR A 488 21.77 -13.01 -3.53
N VAL A 489 21.06 -12.23 -4.35
CA VAL A 489 19.77 -11.63 -3.98
C VAL A 489 18.65 -12.61 -4.33
N VAL A 490 17.62 -12.70 -3.49
CA VAL A 490 16.37 -13.42 -3.79
C VAL A 490 15.19 -12.49 -3.47
N GLY A 491 14.44 -12.11 -4.49
CA GLY A 491 13.21 -11.34 -4.31
C GLY A 491 12.08 -12.24 -3.81
N VAL A 492 11.69 -12.08 -2.54
CA VAL A 492 10.57 -12.76 -1.90
C VAL A 492 9.31 -11.92 -2.10
N HIS A 493 8.68 -12.12 -3.26
CA HIS A 493 7.51 -11.35 -3.66
C HIS A 493 6.31 -11.69 -2.75
N SER A 494 5.92 -10.74 -1.91
CA SER A 494 4.91 -10.88 -0.86
C SER A 494 3.74 -9.94 -1.16
N ALA A 495 2.68 -10.47 -1.80
CA ALA A 495 1.62 -9.71 -2.46
C ALA A 495 0.75 -8.83 -1.54
N LYS A 496 0.65 -7.51 -1.77
CA LYS A 496 -0.29 -6.60 -1.06
C LYS A 496 -1.73 -6.77 -1.55
N PHE A 497 -1.93 -6.97 -2.86
CA PHE A 497 -3.22 -7.15 -3.54
C PHE A 497 -3.41 -8.57 -4.09
N ASP A 498 -4.67 -8.96 -4.36
CA ASP A 498 -4.97 -10.31 -4.87
C ASP A 498 -4.40 -10.58 -6.29
N ASN A 499 -4.40 -9.59 -7.19
CA ASN A 499 -3.75 -9.72 -8.51
C ASN A 499 -2.24 -10.02 -8.38
N GLU A 500 -1.57 -9.47 -7.37
CA GLU A 500 -0.13 -9.66 -7.18
C GLU A 500 0.23 -11.09 -6.73
N LYS A 501 -0.75 -11.95 -6.42
CA LYS A 501 -0.53 -13.39 -6.15
C LYS A 501 -0.38 -14.21 -7.42
N ASP A 502 -0.82 -13.69 -8.57
CA ASP A 502 -0.75 -14.39 -9.85
C ASP A 502 0.67 -14.38 -10.43
N LEU A 503 1.15 -15.55 -10.86
CA LEU A 503 2.53 -15.71 -11.34
C LEU A 503 2.79 -14.98 -12.67
N GLU A 504 1.79 -14.87 -13.56
CA GLU A 504 1.94 -14.09 -14.80
C GLU A 504 2.00 -12.59 -14.49
N ALA A 505 1.23 -12.10 -13.52
CA ALA A 505 1.32 -10.71 -13.07
C ALA A 505 2.72 -10.38 -12.52
N ILE A 506 3.26 -11.22 -11.62
CA ILE A 506 4.63 -11.08 -11.10
C ILE A 506 5.67 -11.19 -12.24
N ARG A 507 5.48 -12.12 -13.19
CA ARG A 507 6.37 -12.24 -14.37
C ARG A 507 6.37 -10.95 -15.18
N ASN A 508 5.20 -10.36 -15.46
CA ASN A 508 5.12 -9.09 -16.17
C ASN A 508 5.84 -7.96 -15.41
N ALA A 509 5.73 -7.91 -14.07
CA ALA A 509 6.50 -6.97 -13.25
C ALA A 509 8.02 -7.19 -13.36
N VAL A 510 8.49 -8.44 -13.24
CA VAL A 510 9.91 -8.82 -13.42
C VAL A 510 10.44 -8.38 -14.79
N LEU A 511 9.64 -8.50 -15.85
CA LEU A 511 10.00 -8.03 -17.20
C LEU A 511 9.96 -6.50 -17.35
N ARG A 512 9.00 -5.83 -16.69
CA ARG A 512 8.77 -4.38 -16.71
C ARG A 512 9.94 -3.64 -16.04
N TYR A 513 10.33 -4.08 -14.85
CA TYR A 513 11.41 -3.51 -14.04
C TYR A 513 12.79 -4.18 -14.28
N ASN A 514 12.89 -5.10 -15.26
CA ASN A 514 14.13 -5.78 -15.65
C ASN A 514 14.86 -6.51 -14.49
N ILE A 515 14.09 -7.08 -13.55
CA ILE A 515 14.63 -7.83 -12.42
C ILE A 515 15.36 -9.09 -12.91
N THR A 516 16.61 -9.29 -12.50
CA THR A 516 17.46 -10.41 -12.98
C THR A 516 17.86 -11.43 -11.92
N HIS A 517 17.72 -11.13 -10.63
CA HIS A 517 17.87 -12.11 -9.56
C HIS A 517 16.70 -13.13 -9.53
N PRO A 518 16.89 -14.30 -8.89
CA PRO A 518 15.80 -15.19 -8.48
C PRO A 518 14.65 -14.45 -7.80
N VAL A 519 13.41 -14.76 -8.20
CA VAL A 519 12.19 -14.29 -7.53
C VAL A 519 11.33 -15.50 -7.16
N VAL A 520 10.80 -15.51 -5.94
CA VAL A 520 9.85 -16.50 -5.44
C VAL A 520 8.51 -15.84 -5.14
N ASN A 521 7.41 -16.49 -5.52
CA ASN A 521 6.06 -16.04 -5.19
C ASN A 521 5.68 -16.51 -3.78
N ASP A 522 5.80 -15.64 -2.78
CA ASP A 522 5.26 -15.82 -1.42
C ASP A 522 3.94 -15.04 -1.28
N GLY A 523 3.02 -15.18 -2.25
CA GLY A 523 1.73 -14.47 -2.29
C GLY A 523 0.81 -14.74 -1.11
N ASP A 524 1.03 -15.83 -0.37
CA ASP A 524 0.36 -16.14 0.90
C ASP A 524 1.10 -15.58 2.13
N MET A 525 2.20 -14.84 1.95
CA MET A 525 3.05 -14.22 2.99
C MET A 525 3.55 -15.21 4.07
N TYR A 526 3.92 -16.43 3.69
CA TYR A 526 4.41 -17.42 4.64
C TYR A 526 5.79 -17.06 5.19
N LEU A 527 6.77 -16.81 4.32
CA LEU A 527 8.13 -16.42 4.74
C LEU A 527 8.13 -15.08 5.45
N TRP A 528 7.33 -14.13 4.93
CA TRP A 528 7.07 -12.82 5.56
C TRP A 528 6.65 -12.99 7.03
N ARG A 529 5.62 -13.82 7.29
CA ARG A 529 5.11 -14.07 8.65
C ARG A 529 6.07 -14.88 9.52
N GLU A 530 6.90 -15.76 8.98
CA GLU A 530 7.85 -16.54 9.78
C GLU A 530 9.08 -15.71 10.18
N LEU A 531 9.52 -14.79 9.33
CA LEU A 531 10.64 -13.87 9.58
C LEU A 531 10.23 -12.57 10.29
N GLY A 532 8.95 -12.43 10.65
CA GLY A 532 8.44 -11.28 11.41
C GLY A 532 8.46 -9.97 10.62
N VAL A 533 8.43 -10.03 9.29
CA VAL A 533 8.41 -8.85 8.41
C VAL A 533 7.11 -8.07 8.60
N ASN A 534 7.19 -6.74 8.52
CA ASN A 534 6.05 -5.85 8.78
C ASN A 534 5.98 -4.61 7.86
N SER A 535 6.88 -4.47 6.88
CA SER A 535 6.93 -3.34 5.96
C SER A 535 7.52 -3.73 4.60
N TRP A 536 7.12 -2.98 3.56
CA TRP A 536 7.66 -3.09 2.20
C TRP A 536 8.50 -1.84 1.88
N PRO A 537 9.73 -1.99 1.36
CA PRO A 537 10.53 -3.21 1.32
C PRO A 537 11.07 -3.60 2.71
N THR A 538 11.47 -4.86 2.87
CA THR A 538 12.32 -5.30 4.00
C THR A 538 13.40 -6.26 3.51
N PHE A 539 14.63 -6.04 3.95
CA PHE A 539 15.79 -6.82 3.62
C PHE A 539 16.17 -7.77 4.76
N VAL A 540 16.52 -9.01 4.44
CA VAL A 540 17.04 -9.99 5.41
C VAL A 540 18.36 -10.56 4.90
N VAL A 541 19.45 -10.28 5.61
CA VAL A 541 20.79 -10.80 5.27
C VAL A 541 21.00 -12.13 6.00
N ILE A 542 21.41 -13.16 5.26
CA ILE A 542 21.55 -14.54 5.74
C ILE A 542 22.98 -15.03 5.44
N GLY A 543 23.60 -15.68 6.43
CA GLY A 543 24.95 -16.25 6.32
C GLY A 543 25.00 -17.61 5.62
N PRO A 544 26.21 -18.10 5.28
CA PRO A 544 26.43 -19.37 4.56
C PRO A 544 25.95 -20.63 5.27
N ASN A 545 25.61 -20.52 6.55
CA ASN A 545 25.04 -21.56 7.41
C ASN A 545 23.51 -21.45 7.57
N GLY A 546 22.85 -20.51 6.88
CA GLY A 546 21.40 -20.29 6.96
C GLY A 546 20.95 -19.47 8.17
N LYS A 547 21.86 -18.89 8.96
CA LYS A 547 21.51 -17.98 10.06
C LYS A 547 21.16 -16.59 9.53
N VAL A 548 20.11 -15.98 10.06
CA VAL A 548 19.77 -14.56 9.81
C VAL A 548 20.79 -13.68 10.56
N LEU A 549 21.46 -12.78 9.85
CA LEU A 549 22.51 -11.90 10.38
C LEU A 549 21.98 -10.49 10.69
N ALA A 550 21.07 -9.98 9.85
CA ALA A 550 20.48 -8.66 9.97
C ALA A 550 19.11 -8.61 9.27
N GLN A 551 18.24 -7.72 9.73
CA GLN A 551 17.00 -7.33 9.07
C GLN A 551 16.97 -5.79 9.01
N ILE A 552 16.64 -5.22 7.86
CA ILE A 552 16.62 -3.77 7.60
C ILE A 552 15.32 -3.46 6.85
N SER A 553 14.54 -2.50 7.32
CA SER A 553 13.20 -2.19 6.79
C SER A 553 13.14 -0.78 6.21
N GLY A 554 12.46 -0.62 5.07
CA GLY A 554 12.35 0.65 4.36
C GLY A 554 13.35 0.82 3.22
N GLU A 555 13.20 1.91 2.47
CA GLU A 555 14.07 2.30 1.34
C GLU A 555 15.29 3.13 1.77
N GLY A 556 16.19 3.44 0.84
CA GLY A 556 17.36 4.32 1.09
C GLY A 556 18.57 3.66 1.76
N HIS A 557 18.48 2.38 2.12
CA HIS A 557 19.51 1.66 2.89
C HIS A 557 20.67 1.05 2.07
N ARG A 558 20.94 1.50 0.83
CA ARG A 558 22.02 0.95 -0.02
C ARG A 558 23.34 0.77 0.72
N LYS A 559 23.76 1.80 1.45
CA LYS A 559 25.06 1.79 2.15
C LYS A 559 25.09 0.77 3.29
N ASP A 560 24.00 0.63 4.04
CA ASP A 560 23.92 -0.33 5.15
C ASP A 560 23.95 -1.77 4.62
N LEU A 561 23.20 -2.03 3.55
CA LEU A 561 23.22 -3.32 2.85
C LEU A 561 24.62 -3.64 2.32
N ASP A 562 25.28 -2.66 1.68
CA ASP A 562 26.63 -2.81 1.13
C ASP A 562 27.69 -3.08 2.22
N ASP A 563 27.66 -2.33 3.33
CA ASP A 563 28.56 -2.51 4.47
C ASP A 563 28.35 -3.88 5.13
N VAL A 564 27.10 -4.30 5.35
CA VAL A 564 26.76 -5.59 6.01
C VAL A 564 27.09 -6.78 5.12
N VAL A 565 26.71 -6.75 3.83
CA VAL A 565 27.02 -7.83 2.86
C VAL A 565 28.53 -7.93 2.64
N GLY A 566 29.23 -6.80 2.50
CA GLY A 566 30.68 -6.75 2.38
C GLY A 566 31.40 -7.35 3.59
N ALA A 567 31.05 -6.90 4.80
CA ALA A 567 31.64 -7.41 6.04
C ALA A 567 31.36 -8.91 6.24
N ALA A 568 30.15 -9.39 5.93
CA ALA A 568 29.80 -10.80 5.99
C ALA A 568 30.61 -11.63 4.99
N LEU A 569 30.72 -11.21 3.74
CA LEU A 569 31.51 -11.91 2.73
C LEU A 569 32.99 -12.00 3.14
N GLU A 570 33.60 -10.91 3.61
CA GLU A 570 34.98 -10.96 4.10
C GLU A 570 35.15 -11.89 5.31
N PHE A 571 34.28 -11.78 6.31
CA PHE A 571 34.34 -12.62 7.53
C PHE A 571 34.20 -14.11 7.22
N TYR A 572 33.24 -14.50 6.38
CA TYR A 572 33.02 -15.92 6.06
C TYR A 572 34.05 -16.47 5.06
N GLU A 573 34.71 -15.63 4.26
CA GLU A 573 35.89 -16.00 3.46
C GLU A 573 37.09 -16.32 4.37
N GLU A 574 37.40 -15.44 5.33
CA GLU A 574 38.46 -15.64 6.33
C GLU A 574 38.25 -16.94 7.13
N ASN A 575 37.00 -17.25 7.47
CA ASN A 575 36.60 -18.48 8.17
C ASN A 575 36.40 -19.70 7.25
N LYS A 576 36.59 -19.58 5.93
CA LYS A 576 36.46 -20.66 4.94
C LYS A 576 35.09 -21.36 4.93
N LEU A 577 34.03 -20.62 5.23
CA LEU A 577 32.65 -21.12 5.23
C LEU A 577 31.90 -20.85 3.92
N LEU A 578 32.49 -20.05 3.03
CA LEU A 578 31.95 -19.76 1.71
C LEU A 578 32.23 -20.86 0.68
N GLN A 579 31.29 -21.06 -0.26
CA GLN A 579 31.39 -22.04 -1.34
C GLN A 579 31.09 -21.36 -2.68
N ASN A 580 32.09 -21.35 -3.57
CA ASN A 580 31.94 -20.78 -4.91
C ASN A 580 31.31 -21.80 -5.87
N SER A 581 29.98 -21.95 -5.80
CA SER A 581 29.17 -22.59 -6.83
C SER A 581 28.48 -21.52 -7.69
N SER A 582 27.99 -21.87 -8.88
CA SER A 582 27.12 -20.99 -9.68
C SER A 582 25.66 -21.39 -9.51
N LEU A 583 24.74 -20.41 -9.48
CA LEU A 583 23.30 -20.69 -9.51
C LEU A 583 22.82 -20.78 -10.98
N PRO A 584 21.98 -21.77 -11.32
CA PRO A 584 21.42 -21.90 -12.66
C PRO A 584 20.27 -20.89 -12.86
N LEU A 585 20.61 -19.69 -13.32
CA LEU A 585 19.62 -18.69 -13.72
C LEU A 585 19.02 -19.02 -15.10
N ALA A 586 17.73 -18.76 -15.23
CA ALA A 586 16.92 -18.90 -16.43
C ALA A 586 15.96 -17.72 -16.52
N LEU A 587 16.46 -16.57 -16.96
CA LEU A 587 15.78 -15.28 -16.89
C LEU A 587 14.47 -15.26 -17.69
N GLU A 588 13.42 -14.63 -17.15
CA GLU A 588 12.13 -14.52 -17.86
C GLU A 588 12.25 -13.72 -19.16
N LYS A 589 13.10 -12.69 -19.19
CA LYS A 589 13.32 -11.86 -20.39
C LYS A 589 13.93 -12.59 -21.58
N ASP A 590 14.55 -13.75 -21.36
CA ASP A 590 15.07 -14.62 -22.41
C ASP A 590 13.99 -15.59 -22.96
N LYS A 591 12.81 -15.64 -22.33
CA LYS A 591 11.70 -16.55 -22.65
C LYS A 591 10.54 -15.85 -23.36
N ASP A 592 10.33 -14.56 -23.12
CA ASP A 592 9.17 -13.82 -23.60
C ASP A 592 9.38 -13.22 -25.00
N SER A 593 8.69 -13.78 -26.00
CA SER A 593 8.76 -13.32 -27.39
C SER A 593 8.11 -11.95 -27.62
N ARG A 594 7.24 -11.47 -26.73
CA ARG A 594 6.56 -10.15 -26.87
C ARG A 594 7.56 -9.00 -26.86
N LEU A 595 8.67 -9.16 -26.12
CA LEU A 595 9.79 -8.22 -26.04
C LEU A 595 10.55 -8.02 -27.37
N LEU A 596 10.35 -8.92 -28.34
CA LEU A 596 10.97 -8.86 -29.67
C LEU A 596 9.93 -8.64 -30.79
N ALA A 597 8.66 -9.01 -30.55
CA ALA A 597 7.61 -8.99 -31.55
C ALA A 597 6.72 -7.74 -31.52
N SER A 598 6.61 -7.05 -30.38
CA SER A 598 5.78 -5.85 -30.26
C SER A 598 6.58 -4.56 -30.52
N PRO A 599 6.02 -3.55 -31.21
CA PRO A 599 6.58 -2.21 -31.26
C PRO A 599 6.50 -1.46 -29.92
N LEU A 600 5.64 -1.89 -29.00
CA LEU A 600 5.53 -1.34 -27.65
C LEU A 600 6.03 -2.33 -26.61
N LYS A 601 6.60 -1.81 -25.52
CA LYS A 601 6.98 -2.60 -24.35
C LYS A 601 6.38 -1.93 -23.10
N PHE A 602 5.37 -2.56 -22.51
CA PHE A 602 4.67 -2.10 -21.30
C PHE A 602 4.25 -0.60 -21.34
N PRO A 603 3.40 -0.17 -22.29
CA PRO A 603 2.94 1.22 -22.36
C PRO A 603 2.16 1.60 -21.09
N GLY A 604 2.58 2.66 -20.40
CA GLY A 604 1.98 3.09 -19.13
C GLY A 604 0.86 4.12 -19.28
N LYS A 605 1.09 5.17 -20.08
CA LYS A 605 0.19 6.34 -20.24
C LYS A 605 0.08 6.78 -21.69
N LEU A 606 -0.87 7.66 -21.97
CA LEU A 606 -1.21 8.16 -23.31
C LEU A 606 -1.43 9.68 -23.31
N ALA A 607 -0.99 10.32 -24.38
CA ALA A 607 -1.42 11.66 -24.78
C ALA A 607 -1.73 11.66 -26.29
N ILE A 608 -2.52 12.63 -26.74
CA ILE A 608 -3.14 12.65 -28.08
C ILE A 608 -2.37 13.60 -29.01
N ASP A 609 -2.31 13.24 -30.30
CA ASP A 609 -1.68 14.01 -31.39
C ASP A 609 -0.18 14.29 -31.16
N VAL A 610 0.55 13.26 -30.69
CA VAL A 610 1.98 13.32 -30.36
C VAL A 610 2.81 12.43 -31.30
N VAL A 611 2.95 11.14 -30.96
CA VAL A 611 3.87 10.18 -31.59
C VAL A 611 3.22 9.44 -32.78
N THR A 612 1.90 9.28 -32.75
CA THR A 612 1.08 8.63 -33.79
C THR A 612 -0.20 9.44 -34.00
N ASN A 613 -0.88 9.24 -35.14
CA ASN A 613 -2.26 9.71 -35.31
C ASN A 613 -3.27 8.71 -34.70
N LEU A 614 -4.57 9.02 -34.85
CA LEU A 614 -5.68 8.24 -34.27
C LEU A 614 -5.97 6.93 -35.02
N GLU A 615 -5.36 6.78 -36.20
CA GLU A 615 -5.38 5.62 -37.08
C GLU A 615 -4.18 4.68 -36.81
N GLY A 616 -3.25 5.09 -35.93
CA GLY A 616 -2.07 4.32 -35.53
C GLY A 616 -0.85 4.53 -36.43
N GLU A 617 -0.89 5.44 -37.40
CA GLU A 617 0.25 5.77 -38.26
C GLU A 617 1.32 6.53 -37.47
N PHE A 618 2.57 6.10 -37.65
CA PHE A 618 3.76 6.69 -37.03
C PHE A 618 4.06 8.11 -37.54
N ILE A 619 4.21 9.07 -36.62
CA ILE A 619 4.59 10.46 -36.92
C ILE A 619 6.08 10.69 -36.62
N CYS A 620 6.53 10.38 -35.41
CA CYS A 620 7.92 10.48 -34.99
C CYS A 620 8.21 9.61 -33.77
N GLN A 621 9.48 9.39 -33.45
CA GLN A 621 9.93 8.80 -32.19
C GLN A 621 10.62 9.87 -31.35
N ILE A 622 10.45 9.82 -30.03
CA ILE A 622 11.16 10.66 -29.07
C ILE A 622 11.77 9.73 -28.03
N GLY A 623 13.09 9.73 -27.91
CA GLY A 623 13.84 8.85 -27.00
C GLY A 623 14.71 7.83 -27.73
N SER A 624 15.98 7.77 -27.30
CA SER A 624 16.96 6.74 -27.67
C SER A 624 16.61 5.37 -27.07
N SER A 625 17.34 4.33 -27.47
CA SER A 625 17.12 2.95 -27.03
C SER A 625 17.73 2.58 -25.67
N GLU A 626 18.31 3.54 -24.93
CA GLU A 626 19.00 3.33 -23.66
C GLU A 626 18.34 4.16 -22.54
N GLU A 627 18.20 3.58 -21.35
CA GLU A 627 17.66 4.27 -20.16
C GLU A 627 18.61 5.38 -19.70
N GLY A 628 18.08 6.58 -19.37
CA GLY A 628 18.90 7.70 -18.90
C GLY A 628 18.16 9.04 -18.85
N LEU A 629 18.89 10.12 -18.52
CA LEU A 629 18.36 11.48 -18.30
C LEU A 629 18.93 12.52 -19.28
N LEU A 630 19.39 12.09 -20.46
CA LEU A 630 20.05 12.97 -21.42
C LEU A 630 19.02 13.86 -22.14
N ASP A 631 19.29 15.16 -22.22
CA ASP A 631 18.55 16.14 -23.02
C ASP A 631 19.14 16.24 -24.44
N GLY A 632 18.41 16.87 -25.37
CA GLY A 632 18.89 17.10 -26.75
C GLY A 632 17.82 16.85 -27.81
N THR A 633 18.24 16.48 -29.02
CA THR A 633 17.32 16.12 -30.10
C THR A 633 16.55 14.85 -29.76
N PHE A 634 15.42 14.62 -30.43
CA PHE A 634 14.55 13.45 -30.22
C PHE A 634 15.28 12.10 -30.31
N ASP A 635 16.27 11.95 -31.18
CA ASP A 635 17.07 10.73 -31.32
C ASP A 635 18.10 10.53 -30.19
N THR A 636 18.57 11.63 -29.59
CA THR A 636 19.63 11.62 -28.55
C THR A 636 19.11 11.67 -27.13
N ALA A 637 17.90 12.21 -26.92
CA ALA A 637 17.28 12.27 -25.61
C ALA A 637 17.11 10.87 -25.04
N SER A 638 17.33 10.69 -23.74
CA SER A 638 16.98 9.44 -23.03
C SER A 638 15.99 9.72 -21.92
N PHE A 639 15.19 8.70 -21.60
CA PHE A 639 14.21 8.67 -20.52
C PHE A 639 14.44 7.43 -19.67
N ASN A 640 13.88 7.38 -18.47
CA ASN A 640 13.89 6.20 -17.62
C ASN A 640 12.45 5.87 -17.16
N ARG A 641 11.85 4.88 -17.85
CA ARG A 641 10.46 4.40 -17.68
C ARG A 641 9.41 5.53 -17.54
N PRO A 642 9.33 6.46 -18.51
CA PRO A 642 8.40 7.58 -18.44
C PRO A 642 6.95 7.09 -18.35
N GLN A 643 6.16 7.76 -17.51
CA GLN A 643 4.74 7.51 -17.32
C GLN A 643 3.93 8.67 -17.90
N GLY A 644 3.38 9.55 -17.05
CA GLY A 644 2.48 10.65 -17.42
C GLY A 644 2.88 11.45 -18.65
N LEU A 645 1.91 11.72 -19.52
CA LEU A 645 2.07 12.53 -20.73
C LEU A 645 0.96 13.59 -20.77
N ALA A 646 1.34 14.86 -20.96
CA ALA A 646 0.38 15.95 -21.18
C ALA A 646 0.81 16.79 -22.38
N TYR A 647 -0.07 16.96 -23.38
CA TYR A 647 0.24 17.74 -24.57
C TYR A 647 -0.52 19.06 -24.61
N ASN A 648 0.21 20.15 -24.84
CA ASN A 648 -0.32 21.48 -25.05
C ASN A 648 -0.24 21.84 -26.54
N SER A 649 -1.31 21.54 -27.28
CA SER A 649 -1.41 21.78 -28.72
C SER A 649 -1.29 23.26 -29.12
N LYS A 650 -1.68 24.21 -28.25
CA LYS A 650 -1.57 25.66 -28.53
C LYS A 650 -0.12 26.16 -28.56
N LYS A 651 0.73 25.61 -27.70
CA LYS A 651 2.16 25.97 -27.62
C LYS A 651 3.08 24.94 -28.31
N ASN A 652 2.51 23.82 -28.77
CA ASN A 652 3.24 22.65 -29.27
C ASN A 652 4.31 22.18 -28.26
N ILE A 653 3.88 21.92 -27.03
CA ILE A 653 4.71 21.44 -25.92
C ILE A 653 4.15 20.11 -25.40
N LEU A 654 4.97 19.07 -25.42
CA LEU A 654 4.73 17.83 -24.68
C LEU A 654 5.41 17.96 -23.31
N TYR A 655 4.70 17.62 -22.24
CA TYR A 655 5.25 17.39 -20.90
C TYR A 655 5.27 15.89 -20.61
N VAL A 656 6.36 15.40 -20.03
CA VAL A 656 6.60 13.98 -19.73
C VAL A 656 7.03 13.84 -18.26
N ALA A 657 6.31 13.02 -17.51
CA ALA A 657 6.72 12.54 -16.20
C ALA A 657 7.73 11.39 -16.39
N ASP A 658 9.00 11.69 -16.18
CA ASP A 658 10.13 10.80 -16.41
C ASP A 658 10.51 10.13 -15.08
N THR A 659 9.69 9.12 -14.75
CA THR A 659 9.43 8.68 -13.38
C THR A 659 10.66 8.18 -12.64
N GLU A 660 11.42 7.25 -13.22
CA GLU A 660 12.63 6.66 -12.58
C GLU A 660 13.87 7.58 -12.70
N ASN A 661 13.75 8.70 -13.41
CA ASN A 661 14.70 9.81 -13.33
C ASN A 661 14.29 10.86 -12.28
N HIS A 662 13.15 10.66 -11.63
CA HIS A 662 12.52 11.62 -10.72
C HIS A 662 12.44 13.03 -11.35
N ALA A 663 12.03 13.11 -12.62
CA ALA A 663 12.15 14.33 -13.42
C ALA A 663 10.86 14.69 -14.18
N LEU A 664 10.68 16.00 -14.46
CA LEU A 664 9.77 16.47 -15.51
C LEU A 664 10.59 16.88 -16.74
N ARG A 665 10.23 16.33 -17.89
CA ARG A 665 10.81 16.67 -19.20
C ARG A 665 9.77 17.41 -20.03
N LEU A 666 10.22 18.26 -20.94
CA LEU A 666 9.35 18.90 -21.93
C LEU A 666 9.99 18.93 -23.31
N SER A 667 9.17 18.90 -24.36
CA SER A 667 9.62 19.27 -25.71
C SER A 667 9.22 20.70 -26.03
N LYS A 668 10.15 21.48 -26.59
CA LYS A 668 9.85 22.76 -27.24
C LYS A 668 10.00 22.63 -28.75
N HIS A 669 9.13 23.32 -29.48
CA HIS A 669 9.20 23.48 -30.94
C HIS A 669 9.25 22.16 -31.75
N TRP A 670 8.89 21.03 -31.15
CA TRP A 670 8.86 19.70 -31.79
C TRP A 670 10.19 19.21 -32.37
N ARG A 671 11.31 19.52 -31.71
CA ARG A 671 12.67 19.14 -32.17
C ARG A 671 13.60 18.66 -31.07
N GLU A 672 13.45 19.26 -29.89
CA GLU A 672 14.36 19.05 -28.76
C GLU A 672 13.57 18.74 -27.49
N MET A 673 14.19 17.93 -26.63
CA MET A 673 13.78 17.61 -25.27
C MET A 673 14.68 18.34 -24.29
N GLU A 674 14.06 19.02 -23.32
CA GLU A 674 14.73 19.71 -22.22
C GLU A 674 14.19 19.20 -20.88
N ARG A 675 15.04 19.10 -19.86
CA ARG A 675 14.60 19.02 -18.47
C ARG A 675 13.97 20.35 -18.04
N LYS A 676 12.81 20.27 -17.40
CA LYS A 676 12.29 21.39 -16.62
C LYS A 676 12.87 21.29 -15.22
N ALA A 677 13.84 22.15 -14.90
CA ALA A 677 14.19 22.43 -13.52
C ALA A 677 12.95 23.05 -12.85
N LEU A 678 12.31 22.29 -11.97
CA LEU A 678 11.08 22.70 -11.27
C LEU A 678 11.35 23.27 -9.87
N ILE A 679 12.56 23.06 -9.32
CA ILE A 679 12.84 23.24 -7.88
C ILE A 679 14.30 23.65 -7.61
N THR A 680 14.52 24.20 -6.41
CA THR A 680 15.80 24.58 -5.78
C THR A 680 16.55 23.38 -5.18
N GLU A 681 17.72 23.58 -4.56
CA GLU A 681 18.58 22.50 -4.06
C GLU A 681 18.00 21.66 -2.90
N GLU A 682 16.90 22.08 -2.26
CA GLU A 682 16.36 21.46 -1.03
C GLU A 682 15.11 20.58 -1.24
N GLU A 683 14.37 20.75 -2.32
CA GLU A 683 13.17 19.96 -2.63
C GLU A 683 13.35 19.24 -3.98
N VAL A 684 13.17 17.93 -4.00
CA VAL A 684 13.35 17.10 -5.21
C VAL A 684 12.04 16.36 -5.50
N LEU A 685 11.65 16.29 -6.77
CA LEU A 685 10.51 15.45 -7.20
C LEU A 685 10.77 14.00 -6.78
N ASN A 686 9.73 13.23 -6.47
CA ASN A 686 9.90 11.80 -6.23
C ASN A 686 8.87 10.96 -7.01
N SER A 687 9.34 10.29 -8.06
CA SER A 687 8.53 9.42 -8.92
C SER A 687 7.23 10.09 -9.41
N PRO A 688 7.33 11.17 -10.22
CA PRO A 688 6.17 11.77 -10.87
C PRO A 688 5.55 10.73 -11.81
N TRP A 689 4.26 10.43 -11.63
CA TRP A 689 3.61 9.27 -12.23
C TRP A 689 2.55 9.65 -13.29
N ASP A 690 1.87 10.77 -13.10
CA ASP A 690 0.96 11.32 -14.09
C ASP A 690 1.05 12.84 -14.14
N VAL A 691 0.72 13.43 -15.29
CA VAL A 691 0.69 14.88 -15.49
C VAL A 691 -0.54 15.31 -16.27
N CYS A 692 -1.13 16.44 -15.88
CA CYS A 692 -2.28 17.03 -16.57
C CYS A 692 -2.09 18.54 -16.70
N TYR A 693 -2.20 19.08 -17.92
CA TYR A 693 -2.02 20.49 -18.19
C TYR A 693 -3.37 21.22 -18.33
N ASP A 694 -3.59 22.26 -17.52
CA ASP A 694 -4.75 23.15 -17.59
C ASP A 694 -4.40 24.42 -18.41
N PRO A 695 -4.86 24.53 -19.67
CA PRO A 695 -4.58 25.69 -20.52
C PRO A 695 -5.31 26.97 -20.09
N SER A 696 -6.28 26.90 -19.18
CA SER A 696 -7.00 28.08 -18.68
C SER A 696 -6.26 28.80 -17.54
N LYS A 697 -5.45 28.04 -16.79
CA LYS A 697 -4.60 28.54 -15.69
C LYS A 697 -3.11 28.47 -16.01
N GLU A 698 -2.73 28.03 -17.21
CA GLU A 698 -1.33 27.82 -17.61
C GLU A 698 -0.55 26.92 -16.62
N THR A 699 -1.26 25.99 -15.97
CA THR A 699 -0.77 25.21 -14.83
C THR A 699 -0.68 23.74 -15.19
N LEU A 700 0.46 23.11 -14.88
CA LEU A 700 0.66 21.67 -14.95
C LEU A 700 0.44 21.07 -13.56
N TYR A 701 -0.49 20.13 -13.42
CA TYR A 701 -0.67 19.32 -12.23
C TYR A 701 0.14 18.02 -12.37
N ILE A 702 0.74 17.57 -11.27
CA ILE A 702 1.65 16.41 -11.24
C ILE A 702 1.23 15.48 -10.10
N ALA A 703 1.01 14.20 -10.38
CA ALA A 703 0.80 13.17 -9.37
C ALA A 703 2.16 12.63 -8.91
N MET A 704 2.56 12.95 -7.67
CA MET A 704 3.86 12.60 -7.08
C MET A 704 3.73 11.30 -6.29
N ALA A 705 3.98 10.16 -6.94
CA ALA A 705 3.71 8.86 -6.32
C ALA A 705 4.65 8.57 -5.14
N GLY A 706 5.94 8.91 -5.25
CA GLY A 706 6.96 8.66 -4.22
C GLY A 706 6.91 9.61 -3.02
N GLN A 707 6.04 10.63 -3.05
CA GLN A 707 5.77 11.55 -1.92
C GLN A 707 4.29 11.55 -1.52
N HIS A 708 3.46 10.69 -2.14
CA HIS A 708 2.02 10.58 -1.88
C HIS A 708 1.25 11.91 -1.98
N GLN A 709 1.64 12.76 -2.95
CA GLN A 709 1.18 14.15 -3.07
C GLN A 709 0.66 14.49 -4.47
N ILE A 710 -0.16 15.53 -4.55
CA ILE A 710 -0.50 16.23 -5.80
C ILE A 710 0.21 17.58 -5.78
N TRP A 711 1.01 17.83 -6.81
CA TRP A 711 1.77 19.06 -7.00
C TRP A 711 1.15 19.88 -8.13
N LYS A 712 1.43 21.19 -8.15
CA LYS A 712 1.13 22.07 -9.30
C LYS A 712 2.34 22.93 -9.65
N HIS A 713 2.52 23.18 -10.94
CA HIS A 713 3.53 24.08 -11.49
C HIS A 713 2.87 25.07 -12.45
N ASN A 714 2.89 26.36 -12.13
CA ASN A 714 2.44 27.40 -13.03
C ASN A 714 3.55 27.72 -14.05
N THR A 715 3.23 27.58 -15.33
CA THR A 715 4.20 27.70 -16.42
C THR A 715 4.49 29.15 -16.84
N LEU A 716 3.75 30.14 -16.31
CA LEU A 716 3.98 31.57 -16.55
C LEU A 716 5.00 32.19 -15.60
N ASP A 717 4.79 32.02 -14.28
CA ASP A 717 5.67 32.57 -13.23
C ASP A 717 6.76 31.58 -12.81
N GLY A 718 6.60 30.28 -13.14
CA GLY A 718 7.53 29.22 -12.78
C GLY A 718 7.35 28.66 -11.38
N VAL A 719 6.30 29.07 -10.64
CA VAL A 719 6.07 28.62 -9.27
C VAL A 719 5.64 27.15 -9.25
N THR A 720 6.35 26.35 -8.47
CA THR A 720 6.03 24.96 -8.16
C THR A 720 5.65 24.88 -6.68
N GLU A 721 4.54 24.22 -6.35
CA GLU A 721 4.15 24.01 -4.96
C GLU A 721 3.28 22.74 -4.78
N VAL A 722 3.29 22.18 -3.57
CA VAL A 722 2.38 21.10 -3.17
C VAL A 722 0.96 21.65 -3.15
N LEU A 723 0.04 21.00 -3.88
CA LEU A 723 -1.38 21.33 -3.86
C LEU A 723 -2.14 20.50 -2.83
N SER A 724 -1.78 19.23 -2.62
CA SER A 724 -2.48 18.34 -1.69
C SER A 724 -1.60 17.18 -1.24
N GLY A 725 -1.78 16.73 0.02
CA GLY A 725 -1.01 15.64 0.63
C GLY A 725 0.10 16.13 1.55
N ASP A 726 0.35 15.41 2.64
CA ASP A 726 1.26 15.79 3.73
C ASP A 726 2.58 14.99 3.74
N GLY A 727 2.78 14.12 2.74
CA GLY A 727 3.96 13.26 2.61
C GLY A 727 3.81 11.86 3.19
N TYR A 728 2.78 11.56 3.98
CA TYR A 728 2.55 10.21 4.51
C TYR A 728 1.76 9.34 3.52
N GLU A 729 2.03 8.02 3.46
CA GLU A 729 1.16 7.05 2.74
C GLU A 729 -0.14 6.82 3.52
N ARG A 730 -0.94 7.88 3.69
CA ARG A 730 -2.28 7.85 4.29
C ARG A 730 -3.26 8.55 3.38
N ASN A 731 -4.12 7.78 2.73
CA ASN A 731 -5.35 8.35 2.19
C ASN A 731 -6.31 8.52 3.35
N LEU A 732 -6.77 9.74 3.63
CA LEU A 732 -7.96 9.88 4.45
C LEU A 732 -9.12 9.18 3.71
N ASN A 733 -9.53 8.01 4.24
CA ASN A 733 -10.40 6.99 3.67
C ASN A 733 -9.75 5.90 2.76
N GLY A 734 -8.53 5.43 3.04
CA GLY A 734 -8.00 4.15 2.51
C GLY A 734 -7.47 4.12 1.06
N SER A 735 -6.75 3.05 0.71
CA SER A 735 -6.18 2.86 -0.65
C SER A 735 -7.26 2.44 -1.67
N SER A 736 -6.90 2.38 -2.95
CA SER A 736 -7.81 1.97 -4.04
C SER A 736 -9.11 2.79 -4.10
N SER A 737 -8.97 4.11 -4.10
CA SER A 737 -10.07 5.09 -4.15
C SER A 737 -9.85 6.14 -5.23
N ILE A 738 -10.95 6.71 -5.73
CA ILE A 738 -10.94 7.91 -6.58
C ILE A 738 -11.26 9.12 -5.68
N ARG A 739 -10.41 10.14 -5.73
CA ARG A 739 -10.52 11.34 -4.89
C ARG A 739 -10.62 12.61 -5.73
N VAL A 740 -11.26 13.64 -5.18
CA VAL A 740 -11.35 14.99 -5.79
C VAL A 740 -10.53 15.94 -4.95
N VAL A 741 -9.66 16.74 -5.59
CA VAL A 741 -8.87 17.80 -4.97
C VAL A 741 -9.48 19.15 -5.35
N ASN A 742 -9.72 20.00 -4.35
CA ASN A 742 -10.16 21.38 -4.57
C ASN A 742 -8.95 22.23 -5.01
N LEU A 743 -8.95 22.68 -6.26
CA LEU A 743 -7.84 23.43 -6.87
C LEU A 743 -7.58 24.82 -6.24
N LYS A 744 -8.43 25.29 -5.31
CA LYS A 744 -8.24 26.54 -4.56
C LYS A 744 -7.71 26.31 -3.14
N SER A 745 -8.28 25.35 -2.40
CA SER A 745 -7.93 25.10 -0.99
C SER A 745 -6.96 23.95 -0.78
N GLY A 746 -6.66 23.14 -1.80
CA GLY A 746 -5.84 21.95 -1.67
C GLY A 746 -6.52 20.76 -0.96
N GLY A 747 -7.64 20.99 -0.28
CA GLY A 747 -8.41 19.94 0.40
C GLY A 747 -8.87 18.83 -0.55
N SER A 748 -8.80 17.58 -0.07
CA SER A 748 -9.14 16.38 -0.86
C SER A 748 -10.24 15.54 -0.18
N ARG A 749 -11.19 15.04 -0.98
CA ARG A 749 -12.29 14.18 -0.50
C ARG A 749 -12.41 12.91 -1.33
N SER A 750 -12.90 11.82 -0.73
CA SER A 750 -13.24 10.60 -1.50
C SER A 750 -14.45 10.86 -2.43
N LEU A 751 -14.45 10.18 -3.57
CA LEU A 751 -15.53 10.16 -4.55
C LEU A 751 -16.11 8.76 -4.70
N ALA A 752 -15.25 7.74 -4.81
CA ALA A 752 -15.62 6.32 -4.80
C ALA A 752 -14.46 5.45 -4.30
N GLY A 753 -14.77 4.29 -3.72
CA GLY A 753 -13.78 3.37 -3.18
C GLY A 753 -13.15 3.81 -1.85
N GLY A 754 -12.23 2.99 -1.35
CA GLY A 754 -11.57 3.19 -0.07
C GLY A 754 -12.41 2.79 1.16
N ASP A 755 -11.89 3.06 2.35
CA ASP A 755 -12.51 2.72 3.63
C ASP A 755 -13.08 3.96 4.33
N PRO A 756 -14.41 4.07 4.48
CA PRO A 756 -15.05 5.23 5.12
C PRO A 756 -14.99 5.20 6.65
N MET A 757 -14.44 4.14 7.26
CA MET A 757 -14.41 3.95 8.73
C MET A 757 -13.00 3.99 9.31
N ILE A 758 -12.01 3.46 8.59
CA ILE A 758 -10.61 3.43 9.03
C ILE A 758 -9.77 4.15 7.95
N PRO A 759 -9.45 5.44 8.13
CA PRO A 759 -8.70 6.20 7.14
C PRO A 759 -7.38 5.52 6.75
N GLU A 760 -6.64 4.98 7.71
CA GLU A 760 -5.35 4.32 7.52
C GLU A 760 -5.45 2.93 6.87
N ASN A 761 -6.66 2.41 6.59
CA ASN A 761 -6.83 1.08 6.01
C ASN A 761 -6.49 1.07 4.51
N LEU A 762 -5.23 0.78 4.20
CA LEU A 762 -4.74 0.60 2.84
C LEU A 762 -5.15 -0.75 2.19
N PHE A 763 -5.94 -1.59 2.87
CA PHE A 763 -6.26 -2.97 2.44
C PHE A 763 -7.75 -3.21 2.12
N ARG A 764 -8.58 -2.16 2.05
CA ARG A 764 -9.95 -2.27 1.51
C ARG A 764 -9.95 -2.11 -0.01
N PHE A 765 -9.84 -3.23 -0.71
CA PHE A 765 -9.84 -3.32 -2.17
C PHE A 765 -10.72 -4.49 -2.64
N GLY A 766 -10.92 -4.61 -3.95
CA GLY A 766 -11.70 -5.68 -4.58
C GLY A 766 -12.33 -5.21 -5.89
N ASP A 767 -13.27 -6.00 -6.45
CA ASP A 767 -14.00 -5.65 -7.67
C ASP A 767 -15.51 -5.61 -7.38
N HIS A 768 -16.02 -4.42 -7.07
CA HIS A 768 -17.44 -4.22 -6.82
C HIS A 768 -17.93 -2.89 -7.41
N ASP A 769 -18.97 -2.96 -8.23
CA ASP A 769 -19.66 -1.79 -8.78
C ASP A 769 -20.76 -1.34 -7.79
N GLY A 770 -20.95 -0.03 -7.64
CA GLY A 770 -21.78 0.51 -6.56
C GLY A 770 -21.80 2.03 -6.56
N THR A 771 -21.98 2.64 -5.40
CA THR A 771 -21.99 4.11 -5.23
C THR A 771 -21.09 4.52 -4.07
N GLY A 772 -20.22 5.51 -4.29
CA GLY A 772 -19.34 6.02 -3.24
C GLY A 772 -18.44 4.95 -2.61
N SER A 773 -18.51 4.81 -1.28
CA SER A 773 -17.70 3.85 -0.50
C SER A 773 -18.06 2.38 -0.71
N ASP A 774 -19.21 2.08 -1.33
CA ASP A 774 -19.64 0.70 -1.60
C ASP A 774 -18.95 0.12 -2.84
N VAL A 775 -18.30 0.99 -3.63
CA VAL A 775 -17.44 0.60 -4.75
C VAL A 775 -16.17 -0.04 -4.19
N LEU A 776 -15.72 -1.13 -4.81
CA LEU A 776 -14.37 -1.66 -4.61
C LEU A 776 -13.61 -1.59 -5.92
N LEU A 777 -12.38 -1.07 -5.82
CA LEU A 777 -11.38 -0.97 -6.88
C LEU A 777 -10.13 -1.73 -6.42
N GLN A 778 -9.20 -2.01 -7.33
CA GLN A 778 -7.91 -2.60 -6.99
C GLN A 778 -6.80 -1.89 -7.77
N HIS A 779 -6.02 -1.09 -7.04
CA HIS A 779 -4.86 -0.35 -7.56
C HIS A 779 -5.14 0.40 -8.90
N PRO A 780 -6.15 1.30 -8.96
CA PRO A 780 -6.48 2.04 -10.17
C PRO A 780 -5.37 3.05 -10.52
N LEU A 781 -4.77 2.91 -11.70
CA LEU A 781 -3.62 3.74 -12.11
C LEU A 781 -3.98 4.96 -12.98
N GLY A 782 -5.15 4.98 -13.62
CA GLY A 782 -5.51 6.01 -14.59
C GLY A 782 -6.95 6.51 -14.44
N VAL A 783 -7.15 7.82 -14.63
CA VAL A 783 -8.46 8.46 -14.70
C VAL A 783 -8.50 9.48 -15.83
N VAL A 784 -9.66 9.64 -16.48
CA VAL A 784 -9.93 10.74 -17.41
C VAL A 784 -11.33 11.29 -17.16
N TYR A 785 -11.46 12.62 -17.13
CA TYR A 785 -12.77 13.31 -17.15
C TYR A 785 -13.13 13.58 -18.61
N ALA A 786 -14.21 12.97 -19.08
CA ALA A 786 -14.60 12.95 -20.49
C ALA A 786 -15.67 14.00 -20.83
N SER A 787 -15.86 14.25 -22.13
CA SER A 787 -16.79 15.23 -22.70
C SER A 787 -18.26 14.94 -22.37
N ASP A 788 -18.61 13.69 -22.03
CA ASP A 788 -19.91 13.27 -21.53
C ASP A 788 -20.15 13.60 -20.03
N ASN A 789 -19.21 14.28 -19.39
CA ASN A 789 -19.18 14.60 -17.95
C ASN A 789 -19.10 13.37 -17.03
N GLN A 790 -18.59 12.25 -17.54
CA GLN A 790 -18.27 11.06 -16.75
C GLN A 790 -16.76 11.00 -16.47
N ILE A 791 -16.38 10.28 -15.42
CA ILE A 791 -14.99 9.93 -15.13
C ILE A 791 -14.78 8.47 -15.54
N TYR A 792 -13.88 8.22 -16.48
CA TYR A 792 -13.46 6.85 -16.80
C TYR A 792 -12.21 6.48 -16.00
N VAL A 793 -12.19 5.27 -15.48
CA VAL A 793 -11.18 4.76 -14.54
C VAL A 793 -10.57 3.48 -15.12
N ALA A 794 -9.25 3.43 -15.22
CA ALA A 794 -8.52 2.19 -15.43
C ALA A 794 -8.32 1.51 -14.07
N ASP A 795 -9.16 0.52 -13.78
CA ASP A 795 -9.16 -0.26 -12.54
C ASP A 795 -8.20 -1.45 -12.74
N SER A 796 -6.91 -1.16 -12.62
CA SER A 796 -5.82 -1.88 -13.29
C SER A 796 -5.70 -3.35 -12.85
N TYR A 797 -5.69 -3.61 -11.54
CA TYR A 797 -5.54 -4.98 -11.03
C TYR A 797 -6.86 -5.77 -11.08
N ASN A 798 -8.00 -5.10 -11.25
CA ASN A 798 -9.25 -5.74 -11.66
C ASN A 798 -9.36 -5.93 -13.18
N HIS A 799 -8.35 -5.51 -13.96
CA HIS A 799 -8.28 -5.66 -15.42
C HIS A 799 -9.50 -5.10 -16.16
N LYS A 800 -10.02 -3.98 -15.68
CA LYS A 800 -11.29 -3.39 -16.12
C LYS A 800 -11.16 -1.91 -16.40
N ILE A 801 -12.01 -1.41 -17.30
CA ILE A 801 -12.34 0.01 -17.37
C ILE A 801 -13.71 0.20 -16.73
N LYS A 802 -13.79 1.12 -15.77
CA LYS A 802 -15.03 1.50 -15.10
C LYS A 802 -15.39 2.95 -15.46
N ARG A 803 -16.68 3.26 -15.40
CA ARG A 803 -17.23 4.61 -15.57
C ARG A 803 -17.84 5.04 -14.25
N LEU A 804 -17.50 6.24 -13.81
CA LEU A 804 -17.94 6.89 -12.60
C LEU A 804 -18.74 8.15 -12.97
N ASP A 805 -19.97 8.24 -12.47
CA ASP A 805 -20.76 9.47 -12.50
C ASP A 805 -20.35 10.35 -11.30
N PRO A 806 -19.76 11.54 -11.50
CA PRO A 806 -19.27 12.37 -10.40
C PRO A 806 -20.39 13.01 -9.56
N VAL A 807 -21.62 13.08 -10.08
CA VAL A 807 -22.78 13.65 -9.38
C VAL A 807 -23.46 12.60 -8.52
N THR A 808 -23.81 11.44 -9.09
CA THR A 808 -24.45 10.36 -8.32
C THR A 808 -23.45 9.50 -7.54
N ARG A 809 -22.14 9.65 -7.81
CA ARG A 809 -21.02 8.82 -7.30
C ARG A 809 -21.14 7.34 -7.67
N LYS A 810 -21.96 7.00 -8.68
CA LYS A 810 -22.17 5.62 -9.13
C LYS A 810 -21.03 5.18 -10.03
N VAL A 811 -20.49 4.00 -9.79
CA VAL A 811 -19.45 3.35 -10.59
C VAL A 811 -19.99 2.08 -11.24
N THR A 812 -19.73 1.90 -12.52
CA THR A 812 -20.12 0.73 -13.32
C THR A 812 -18.99 0.27 -14.24
N THR A 813 -18.71 -1.03 -14.29
CA THR A 813 -17.82 -1.66 -15.26
C THR A 813 -18.35 -1.44 -16.67
N ILE A 814 -17.51 -0.96 -17.59
CA ILE A 814 -17.85 -0.79 -19.01
C ILE A 814 -17.05 -1.73 -19.93
N ALA A 815 -15.86 -2.16 -19.52
CA ALA A 815 -15.01 -3.07 -20.28
C ALA A 815 -14.16 -3.96 -19.36
N GLY A 816 -13.82 -5.16 -19.84
CA GLY A 816 -13.00 -6.14 -19.13
C GLY A 816 -13.82 -7.18 -18.37
N THR A 817 -13.41 -8.45 -18.46
CA THR A 817 -14.05 -9.58 -17.76
C THR A 817 -13.65 -9.75 -16.30
N GLY A 818 -12.69 -8.98 -15.79
CA GLY A 818 -12.06 -9.23 -14.49
C GLY A 818 -10.93 -10.28 -14.52
N ARG A 819 -10.51 -10.75 -15.70
CA ARG A 819 -9.42 -11.73 -15.85
C ARG A 819 -8.37 -11.22 -16.83
N ALA A 820 -7.11 -11.25 -16.41
CA ALA A 820 -5.96 -10.91 -17.24
C ALA A 820 -5.99 -11.69 -18.56
N GLY A 821 -5.64 -11.03 -19.65
CA GLY A 821 -5.49 -11.63 -20.96
C GLY A 821 -5.71 -10.65 -22.10
N TYR A 822 -5.62 -11.14 -23.33
CA TYR A 822 -5.76 -10.35 -24.55
C TYR A 822 -6.91 -10.88 -25.40
N LYS A 823 -7.97 -10.08 -25.55
CA LYS A 823 -9.13 -10.43 -26.37
C LYS A 823 -9.96 -9.19 -26.73
N ASP A 824 -10.23 -8.99 -28.02
CA ASP A 824 -11.14 -7.96 -28.56
C ASP A 824 -12.61 -8.40 -28.60
N GLY A 825 -13.50 -7.46 -28.88
CA GLY A 825 -14.94 -7.68 -29.11
C GLY A 825 -15.84 -6.89 -28.15
N PRO A 826 -17.07 -7.37 -27.86
CA PRO A 826 -17.99 -6.71 -26.94
C PRO A 826 -17.33 -6.45 -25.59
N ALA A 827 -17.40 -5.21 -25.09
CA ALA A 827 -16.45 -4.72 -24.08
C ALA A 827 -16.45 -5.52 -22.75
N LEU A 828 -17.61 -5.96 -22.28
CA LEU A 828 -17.75 -6.80 -21.08
C LEU A 828 -17.25 -8.26 -21.26
N SER A 829 -16.97 -8.67 -22.51
CA SER A 829 -16.41 -9.98 -22.89
C SER A 829 -14.97 -9.90 -23.42
N ALA A 830 -14.43 -8.69 -23.53
CA ALA A 830 -13.04 -8.40 -23.87
C ALA A 830 -12.12 -8.62 -22.67
N GLN A 831 -10.84 -8.88 -22.95
CA GLN A 831 -9.82 -9.06 -21.91
C GLN A 831 -8.75 -7.98 -22.06
N LEU A 832 -8.32 -7.46 -20.90
CA LEU A 832 -7.27 -6.48 -20.69
C LEU A 832 -6.28 -7.11 -19.68
N SER A 833 -5.09 -6.53 -19.54
CA SER A 833 -4.08 -6.98 -18.57
C SER A 833 -3.35 -5.77 -18.00
N GLU A 834 -3.68 -5.42 -16.76
CA GLU A 834 -3.21 -4.22 -16.05
C GLU A 834 -3.23 -2.92 -16.89
N PRO A 835 -4.41 -2.45 -17.36
CA PRO A 835 -4.48 -1.17 -18.06
C PRO A 835 -4.06 -0.03 -17.12
N ALA A 836 -3.02 0.73 -17.45
CA ALA A 836 -2.44 1.75 -16.55
C ALA A 836 -2.82 3.21 -16.91
N GLY A 837 -3.30 3.45 -18.12
CA GLY A 837 -3.62 4.77 -18.62
C GLY A 837 -4.75 4.75 -19.64
N LEU A 838 -5.51 5.83 -19.71
CA LEU A 838 -6.60 6.02 -20.66
C LEU A 838 -6.82 7.50 -20.98
N VAL A 839 -7.32 7.80 -22.18
CA VAL A 839 -7.61 9.17 -22.63
C VAL A 839 -8.77 9.18 -23.64
N GLU A 840 -9.61 10.21 -23.62
CA GLU A 840 -10.69 10.41 -24.60
C GLU A 840 -10.17 11.19 -25.82
N VAL A 841 -10.41 10.67 -27.02
CA VAL A 841 -10.08 11.34 -28.29
C VAL A 841 -11.30 12.02 -28.90
N GLY A 842 -11.09 12.97 -29.83
CA GLY A 842 -12.13 13.90 -30.32
C GLY A 842 -13.32 13.29 -31.07
N ASP A 843 -13.32 11.97 -31.33
CA ASP A 843 -14.47 11.24 -31.87
C ASP A 843 -15.27 10.45 -30.80
N GLY A 844 -14.94 10.62 -29.52
CA GLY A 844 -15.59 9.97 -28.39
C GLY A 844 -15.07 8.56 -28.07
N ARG A 845 -14.03 8.07 -28.77
CA ARG A 845 -13.33 6.84 -28.34
C ARG A 845 -12.50 7.08 -27.08
N LEU A 846 -12.42 6.07 -26.22
CA LEU A 846 -11.43 6.02 -25.14
C LEU A 846 -10.26 5.16 -25.59
N LEU A 847 -9.06 5.73 -25.74
CA LEU A 847 -7.83 4.96 -25.89
C LEU A 847 -7.37 4.46 -24.52
N VAL A 848 -6.80 3.26 -24.47
CA VAL A 848 -6.37 2.57 -23.25
C VAL A 848 -4.97 1.98 -23.47
N ALA A 849 -4.03 2.29 -22.59
CA ALA A 849 -2.73 1.63 -22.53
C ALA A 849 -2.88 0.29 -21.79
N ASP A 850 -2.90 -0.80 -22.54
CA ASP A 850 -3.12 -2.16 -22.04
C ASP A 850 -1.76 -2.81 -21.73
N THR A 851 -1.20 -2.36 -20.60
CA THR A 851 0.24 -2.39 -20.30
C THR A 851 0.83 -3.79 -20.39
N ASN A 852 0.28 -4.77 -19.69
CA ASN A 852 0.85 -6.13 -19.70
C ASN A 852 0.60 -6.87 -21.03
N ASN A 853 -0.34 -6.42 -21.86
CA ASN A 853 -0.50 -6.93 -23.22
C ASN A 853 0.44 -6.23 -24.22
N SER A 854 1.13 -5.15 -23.83
CA SER A 854 2.00 -4.34 -24.69
C SER A 854 1.31 -3.83 -25.97
N THR A 855 0.06 -3.38 -25.82
CA THR A 855 -0.78 -2.84 -26.92
C THR A 855 -1.53 -1.58 -26.48
N ILE A 856 -1.98 -0.79 -27.46
CA ILE A 856 -3.01 0.23 -27.25
C ILE A 856 -4.35 -0.35 -27.69
N ARG A 857 -5.38 -0.18 -26.87
CA ARG A 857 -6.76 -0.58 -27.16
C ARG A 857 -7.60 0.68 -27.29
N TYR A 858 -8.73 0.59 -27.98
CA TYR A 858 -9.74 1.64 -28.00
C TYR A 858 -11.13 1.08 -27.70
N ILE A 859 -11.92 1.87 -26.98
CA ILE A 859 -13.31 1.58 -26.63
C ILE A 859 -14.20 2.51 -27.44
N VAL A 860 -15.07 1.94 -28.27
CA VAL A 860 -16.12 2.68 -28.98
C VAL A 860 -17.39 2.66 -28.13
N LEU A 861 -17.81 3.80 -27.61
CA LEU A 861 -19.08 3.97 -26.91
C LEU A 861 -20.18 4.24 -27.96
N ASN A 862 -21.10 3.30 -28.15
CA ASN A 862 -22.20 3.45 -29.10
C ASN A 862 -23.53 2.93 -28.52
N GLU A 863 -24.66 3.29 -29.15
CA GLU A 863 -26.02 2.95 -28.70
C GLU A 863 -26.30 1.44 -28.56
N LYS A 864 -25.51 0.58 -29.24
CA LYS A 864 -25.65 -0.89 -29.19
C LYS A 864 -24.76 -1.54 -28.13
N GLY A 865 -24.00 -0.76 -27.39
CA GLY A 865 -23.07 -1.21 -26.35
C GLY A 865 -21.60 -0.96 -26.71
N ALA A 866 -20.74 -0.92 -25.68
CA ALA A 866 -19.32 -0.69 -25.88
C ALA A 866 -18.61 -1.87 -26.56
N GLU A 867 -17.66 -1.57 -27.45
CA GLU A 867 -16.78 -2.55 -28.09
C GLU A 867 -15.31 -2.18 -27.84
N VAL A 868 -14.47 -3.16 -27.50
CA VAL A 868 -13.02 -3.01 -27.33
C VAL A 868 -12.31 -3.58 -28.55
N ARG A 869 -11.39 -2.81 -29.12
CA ARG A 869 -10.54 -3.22 -30.23
C ARG A 869 -9.09 -2.83 -29.99
N THR A 870 -8.15 -3.52 -30.62
CA THR A 870 -6.74 -3.13 -30.64
C THR A 870 -6.49 -2.06 -31.70
N LEU A 871 -5.62 -1.09 -31.40
CA LEU A 871 -5.12 -0.11 -32.36
C LEU A 871 -3.87 -0.69 -33.05
N ASP A 872 -3.96 -0.94 -34.35
CA ASP A 872 -2.82 -1.39 -35.15
C ASP A 872 -1.84 -0.23 -35.36
N LEU A 873 -0.58 -0.40 -34.95
CA LEU A 873 0.45 0.62 -35.14
C LEU A 873 1.15 0.43 -36.49
N ILE A 874 0.96 1.40 -37.39
CA ILE A 874 1.44 1.36 -38.77
C ILE A 874 2.74 2.16 -38.86
N GLY A 875 3.79 1.53 -39.37
CA GLY A 875 5.11 2.16 -39.56
C GLY A 875 6.03 2.11 -38.33
N VAL A 876 5.52 1.78 -37.14
CA VAL A 876 6.35 1.50 -35.95
C VAL A 876 6.90 0.08 -36.05
N GLN A 877 8.21 -0.06 -36.19
CA GLN A 877 8.86 -1.39 -36.21
C GLN A 877 9.22 -1.84 -34.79
N PRO A 878 9.05 -3.13 -34.45
CA PRO A 878 9.64 -3.71 -33.25
C PRO A 878 11.16 -3.48 -33.21
N PRO A 879 11.77 -3.36 -32.02
CA PRO A 879 13.21 -3.12 -31.91
C PRO A 879 13.99 -4.25 -32.59
N SER A 880 14.81 -3.89 -33.58
CA SER A 880 15.75 -4.80 -34.25
C SER A 880 16.49 -5.63 -33.19
N PRO A 881 16.46 -6.98 -33.27
CA PRO A 881 17.15 -7.81 -32.28
C PRO A 881 18.62 -7.39 -32.21
N LYS A 882 19.09 -6.89 -31.05
CA LYS A 882 20.51 -6.55 -30.85
C LYS A 882 21.32 -7.77 -31.31
N PRO A 883 22.22 -7.63 -32.32
CA PRO A 883 22.90 -8.78 -32.91
C PRO A 883 23.60 -9.54 -31.79
N LYS A 884 23.18 -10.79 -31.54
CA LYS A 884 23.55 -11.55 -30.34
C LYS A 884 25.06 -11.50 -30.17
N THR A 885 25.52 -10.76 -29.16
CA THR A 885 26.94 -10.52 -28.89
C THR A 885 27.66 -11.84 -28.89
N LEU A 886 28.58 -12.02 -29.86
CA LEU A 886 29.16 -13.29 -30.29
C LEU A 886 29.17 -14.37 -29.20
N LYS A 887 28.10 -15.18 -29.13
CA LYS A 887 28.10 -16.47 -28.42
C LYS A 887 28.94 -17.45 -29.23
N ARG A 888 30.25 -17.17 -29.28
CA ARG A 888 31.32 -18.06 -29.72
C ARG A 888 31.08 -19.42 -29.07
N LEU A 889 31.32 -20.52 -29.78
CA LEU A 889 31.07 -21.92 -29.37
C LEU A 889 31.93 -22.36 -28.17
N ARG A 890 31.69 -21.73 -27.03
CA ARG A 890 32.28 -21.92 -25.70
C ARG A 890 31.20 -22.14 -24.64
N ARG A 891 29.94 -22.37 -25.05
CA ARG A 891 28.99 -23.09 -24.20
C ARG A 891 29.56 -24.50 -24.07
N ARG A 892 30.30 -24.74 -22.98
CA ARG A 892 30.92 -26.03 -22.68
C ARG A 892 29.80 -27.06 -22.69
N LEU A 893 29.84 -28.00 -23.65
CA LEU A 893 28.88 -29.11 -23.66
C LEU A 893 29.00 -29.82 -22.31
N SER A 894 27.85 -30.25 -21.79
CA SER A 894 27.84 -30.97 -20.52
C SER A 894 28.63 -32.27 -20.69
N ALA A 895 29.32 -32.73 -19.65
CA ALA A 895 30.27 -33.84 -19.75
C ALA A 895 29.64 -35.18 -20.16
N ASP A 896 28.31 -35.24 -20.14
CA ASP A 896 27.43 -36.34 -20.54
C ASP A 896 26.87 -36.24 -21.97
N THR A 897 27.18 -35.18 -22.72
CA THR A 897 26.68 -34.97 -24.10
C THR A 897 27.49 -35.75 -25.14
N ASP A 898 26.82 -36.65 -25.85
CA ASP A 898 27.41 -37.36 -27.00
C ASP A 898 27.49 -36.42 -28.22
N VAL A 899 28.65 -36.33 -28.88
CA VAL A 899 28.84 -35.46 -30.07
C VAL A 899 29.04 -36.32 -31.31
N ILE A 900 28.11 -36.22 -32.26
CA ILE A 900 28.05 -36.99 -33.50
C ILE A 900 28.43 -36.05 -34.65
N ASN A 901 29.54 -36.36 -35.34
CA ASN A 901 29.95 -35.59 -36.51
C ASN A 901 29.24 -36.16 -37.75
N ILE A 902 28.56 -35.30 -38.51
CA ILE A 902 27.81 -35.65 -39.72
C ILE A 902 28.37 -34.85 -40.90
N ASP A 903 28.47 -35.48 -42.06
CA ASP A 903 28.79 -34.79 -43.30
C ASP A 903 27.54 -34.14 -43.88
N GLY A 904 27.53 -32.81 -43.94
CA GLY A 904 26.45 -32.00 -44.52
C GLY A 904 26.53 -31.89 -46.05
N GLY A 905 27.61 -32.40 -46.66
CA GLY A 905 27.81 -32.32 -48.10
C GLY A 905 28.01 -30.89 -48.59
N SER A 906 27.64 -30.62 -49.84
CA SER A 906 27.87 -29.35 -50.55
C SER A 906 26.60 -28.56 -50.86
N SER A 907 25.42 -29.18 -50.78
CA SER A 907 24.16 -28.65 -51.31
C SER A 907 23.78 -27.29 -50.72
N ILE A 908 23.35 -26.35 -51.57
CA ILE A 908 22.98 -24.98 -51.18
C ILE A 908 21.75 -24.97 -50.26
N GLU A 909 20.77 -25.83 -50.50
CA GLU A 909 19.60 -25.99 -49.62
C GLU A 909 19.17 -27.46 -49.50
N GLY A 910 18.42 -27.77 -48.44
CA GLY A 910 17.94 -29.12 -48.16
C GLY A 910 17.22 -29.25 -46.82
N TYR A 911 17.12 -30.47 -46.30
CA TYR A 911 16.50 -30.79 -45.02
C TYR A 911 17.41 -31.66 -44.13
N LEU A 912 17.44 -31.34 -42.83
CA LEU A 912 18.00 -32.17 -41.76
C LEU A 912 16.84 -32.87 -41.04
N SER A 913 16.76 -34.19 -41.16
CA SER A 913 15.73 -34.99 -40.49
C SER A 913 16.31 -35.62 -39.23
N LEU A 914 15.93 -35.12 -38.05
CA LEU A 914 16.22 -35.75 -36.77
C LEU A 914 15.43 -37.05 -36.65
N ALA A 915 16.12 -38.14 -36.32
CA ALA A 915 15.55 -39.49 -36.17
C ALA A 915 16.14 -40.15 -34.91
N ILE A 916 15.65 -39.72 -33.75
CA ILE A 916 16.07 -40.27 -32.46
C ILE A 916 15.15 -41.42 -32.06
N SER A 917 15.74 -42.54 -31.63
CA SER A 917 15.02 -43.69 -31.07
C SER A 917 15.36 -43.87 -29.58
N VAL A 918 14.43 -44.49 -28.86
CA VAL A 918 14.61 -44.98 -27.49
C VAL A 918 14.59 -46.52 -27.51
N PRO A 919 15.25 -47.21 -26.56
CA PRO A 919 15.28 -48.67 -26.51
C PRO A 919 13.91 -49.30 -26.25
N ASP A 920 13.82 -50.60 -26.53
CA ASP A 920 12.67 -51.42 -26.16
C ASP A 920 12.36 -51.31 -24.65
N GLY A 921 11.08 -51.13 -24.33
CA GLY A 921 10.60 -50.89 -22.95
C GLY A 921 10.65 -49.43 -22.49
N TYR A 922 11.25 -48.52 -23.27
CA TYR A 922 11.21 -47.08 -23.01
C TYR A 922 10.31 -46.34 -24.01
N HIS A 923 9.76 -45.21 -23.58
CA HIS A 923 8.98 -44.29 -24.40
C HIS A 923 9.41 -42.84 -24.12
N PHE A 924 9.18 -41.92 -25.06
CA PHE A 924 9.44 -40.50 -24.84
C PHE A 924 8.52 -39.94 -23.74
N SER A 925 9.07 -39.11 -22.85
CA SER A 925 8.30 -38.56 -21.72
C SER A 925 7.10 -37.74 -22.20
N LYS A 926 5.95 -37.98 -21.57
CA LYS A 926 4.71 -37.20 -21.77
C LYS A 926 4.72 -35.89 -20.98
N GLU A 927 5.53 -35.82 -19.93
CA GLU A 927 5.59 -34.69 -19.00
C GLU A 927 6.69 -33.68 -19.40
N ALA A 928 7.87 -34.19 -19.74
CA ALA A 928 9.01 -33.39 -20.20
C ALA A 928 9.24 -33.58 -21.71
N ARG A 929 8.81 -32.63 -22.54
CA ARG A 929 8.96 -32.77 -24.00
C ARG A 929 10.43 -32.71 -24.43
N SER A 930 10.88 -33.75 -25.14
CA SER A 930 12.17 -33.76 -25.84
C SER A 930 12.27 -32.62 -26.85
N LYS A 931 13.43 -31.97 -26.93
CA LYS A 931 13.62 -30.73 -27.70
C LYS A 931 14.99 -30.62 -28.35
N PHE A 932 15.11 -29.73 -29.33
CA PHE A 932 16.36 -29.39 -30.00
C PHE A 932 16.57 -27.87 -30.11
N ASP A 933 17.83 -27.47 -30.23
CA ASP A 933 18.28 -26.11 -30.55
C ASP A 933 19.49 -26.15 -31.50
N VAL A 934 19.66 -25.09 -32.32
CA VAL A 934 20.65 -25.03 -33.40
C VAL A 934 21.64 -23.88 -33.19
N ASP A 935 22.94 -24.20 -33.22
CA ASP A 935 24.06 -23.26 -33.28
C ASP A 935 24.75 -23.36 -34.66
N ILE A 936 25.27 -22.26 -35.22
CA ILE A 936 25.90 -22.24 -36.57
C ILE A 936 27.26 -21.51 -36.54
N GLU A 937 28.27 -22.04 -37.22
CA GLU A 937 29.61 -21.45 -37.36
C GLU A 937 30.14 -21.51 -38.82
N PRO A 938 30.67 -20.41 -39.38
CA PRO A 938 30.57 -19.04 -38.87
C PRO A 938 29.12 -18.56 -38.85
N ALA A 939 28.82 -17.59 -37.97
CA ALA A 939 27.48 -17.00 -37.89
C ALA A 939 27.01 -16.50 -39.27
N ASP A 940 25.71 -16.64 -39.54
CA ASP A 940 25.07 -16.33 -40.82
C ASP A 940 25.50 -17.17 -42.04
N ALA A 941 26.48 -18.08 -41.95
CA ALA A 941 26.89 -18.90 -43.10
C ALA A 941 25.77 -19.85 -43.59
N ILE A 942 24.89 -20.27 -42.68
CA ILE A 942 23.76 -21.15 -42.93
C ILE A 942 22.54 -20.61 -42.17
N GLU A 943 21.39 -20.66 -42.81
CA GLU A 943 20.06 -20.46 -42.25
C GLU A 943 19.43 -21.83 -42.03
N ILE A 944 18.98 -22.15 -40.81
CA ILE A 944 18.37 -23.44 -40.46
C ILE A 944 17.06 -23.17 -39.73
N GLU A 945 15.94 -23.63 -40.29
CA GLU A 945 14.60 -23.39 -39.75
C GLU A 945 13.84 -24.69 -39.47
N PRO A 946 13.25 -24.85 -38.28
CA PRO A 946 13.27 -23.91 -37.16
C PRO A 946 14.60 -24.00 -36.36
N VAL A 947 15.07 -22.87 -35.82
CA VAL A 947 16.31 -22.80 -35.02
C VAL A 947 16.20 -23.48 -33.64
N ASN A 948 14.99 -23.82 -33.20
CA ASN A 948 14.71 -24.67 -32.05
C ASN A 948 13.32 -25.31 -32.22
N GLY A 949 13.04 -26.37 -31.47
CA GLY A 949 11.74 -27.03 -31.52
C GLY A 949 11.63 -28.26 -30.62
N PHE A 950 10.50 -28.96 -30.73
CA PHE A 950 10.26 -30.21 -30.02
C PHE A 950 10.43 -31.42 -30.95
N LEU A 951 10.90 -32.53 -30.38
CA LEU A 951 10.91 -33.83 -31.07
C LEU A 951 9.55 -34.49 -30.90
N ASN A 952 8.87 -34.77 -32.01
CA ASN A 952 7.61 -35.50 -32.03
C ASN A 952 7.94 -37.00 -32.14
N SER A 953 7.85 -37.72 -31.02
CA SER A 953 8.26 -39.13 -30.92
C SER A 953 9.68 -39.39 -31.44
N GLY A 954 10.61 -38.48 -31.10
CA GLY A 954 12.02 -38.55 -31.53
C GLY A 954 12.30 -37.94 -32.91
N GLN A 955 11.28 -37.52 -33.66
CA GLN A 955 11.43 -36.98 -35.02
C GLN A 955 11.24 -35.46 -35.09
N ALA A 956 12.00 -34.81 -35.95
CA ALA A 956 11.77 -33.45 -36.42
C ALA A 956 12.45 -33.23 -37.78
N SER A 957 12.01 -32.23 -38.54
CA SER A 957 12.62 -31.85 -39.83
C SER A 957 12.95 -30.37 -39.81
N LEU A 958 14.19 -30.03 -40.15
CA LEU A 958 14.70 -28.67 -40.22
C LEU A 958 15.10 -28.39 -41.66
N LYS A 959 14.58 -27.34 -42.29
CA LYS A 959 15.06 -26.88 -43.58
C LYS A 959 16.38 -26.13 -43.38
N TYR A 960 17.37 -26.31 -44.26
CA TYR A 960 18.58 -25.50 -44.27
C TYR A 960 18.82 -24.83 -45.62
N ARG A 961 19.47 -23.66 -45.59
CA ARG A 961 19.94 -22.91 -46.76
C ARG A 961 21.28 -22.23 -46.43
N ARG A 962 22.30 -22.45 -47.25
CA ARG A 962 23.63 -21.84 -47.12
C ARG A 962 23.63 -20.45 -47.74
N LYS A 963 24.14 -19.44 -47.04
CA LYS A 963 24.32 -18.07 -47.56
C LYS A 963 25.63 -17.90 -48.34
N SER A 964 26.60 -18.79 -48.13
CA SER A 964 27.87 -18.84 -48.86
C SER A 964 28.31 -20.27 -49.15
N SER A 965 29.15 -20.45 -50.18
CA SER A 965 29.76 -21.74 -50.53
C SER A 965 30.90 -22.15 -49.59
N SER A 966 31.37 -21.26 -48.71
CA SER A 966 32.46 -21.53 -47.76
C SER A 966 32.14 -22.64 -46.76
N SER A 967 33.19 -23.32 -46.28
CA SER A 967 33.09 -24.31 -45.21
C SER A 967 32.35 -23.77 -43.97
N SER A 968 31.39 -24.54 -43.46
CA SER A 968 30.51 -24.12 -42.35
C SER A 968 29.96 -25.33 -41.59
N THR A 969 29.61 -25.15 -40.32
CA THR A 969 29.11 -26.22 -39.43
C THR A 969 27.81 -25.77 -38.77
N GLY A 970 26.75 -26.58 -38.89
CA GLY A 970 25.54 -26.46 -38.07
C GLY A 970 25.57 -27.50 -36.96
N ARG A 971 25.54 -27.07 -35.69
CA ARG A 971 25.42 -27.94 -34.51
C ARG A 971 23.95 -28.00 -34.07
N ILE A 972 23.38 -29.19 -33.99
CA ILE A 972 22.01 -29.40 -33.51
C ILE A 972 22.08 -30.11 -32.16
N ASN A 973 21.89 -29.36 -31.08
CA ASN A 973 21.83 -29.89 -29.72
C ASN A 973 20.43 -30.45 -29.45
N CYS A 974 20.33 -31.68 -28.96
CA CYS A 974 19.08 -32.34 -28.60
C CYS A 974 19.09 -32.76 -27.13
N LYS A 975 18.00 -32.47 -26.42
CA LYS A 975 17.71 -33.02 -25.09
C LYS A 975 16.54 -33.99 -25.19
N VAL A 976 16.82 -35.25 -24.91
CA VAL A 976 15.89 -36.36 -25.08
C VAL A 976 15.46 -36.83 -23.71
N TYR A 977 14.17 -36.70 -23.40
CA TYR A 977 13.56 -37.20 -22.16
C TYR A 977 12.76 -38.47 -22.46
N TYR A 978 13.04 -39.53 -21.70
CA TYR A 978 12.49 -40.86 -21.93
C TYR A 978 12.25 -41.59 -20.61
N CYS A 979 11.19 -42.38 -20.54
CA CYS A 979 10.73 -43.06 -19.34
C CYS A 979 10.45 -44.53 -19.66
N LYS A 980 10.60 -45.39 -18.67
CA LYS A 980 10.06 -46.76 -18.66
C LYS A 980 8.77 -46.73 -17.83
N GLU A 981 7.80 -47.59 -18.15
CA GLU A 981 6.36 -47.37 -17.88
C GLU A 981 6.01 -46.82 -16.48
N ASP A 982 6.65 -47.32 -15.41
CA ASP A 982 6.45 -46.87 -14.01
C ASP A 982 7.74 -46.37 -13.31
N GLU A 983 8.79 -46.01 -14.06
CA GLU A 983 10.10 -45.59 -13.52
C GLU A 983 10.40 -44.11 -13.73
N VAL A 984 11.36 -43.56 -12.95
CA VAL A 984 11.81 -42.17 -13.05
C VAL A 984 12.32 -41.87 -14.47
N CYS A 985 11.72 -40.87 -15.12
CA CYS A 985 12.15 -40.42 -16.45
C CYS A 985 13.62 -39.97 -16.46
N LEU A 986 14.38 -40.50 -17.39
CA LEU A 986 15.77 -40.17 -17.64
C LEU A 986 15.88 -39.09 -18.72
N TYR A 987 17.05 -38.45 -18.81
CA TYR A 987 17.41 -37.61 -19.95
C TYR A 987 18.73 -38.06 -20.57
N GLN A 988 18.86 -37.86 -21.88
CA GLN A 988 20.10 -38.01 -22.63
C GLN A 988 20.34 -36.73 -23.44
N SER A 989 21.60 -36.31 -23.52
CA SER A 989 22.05 -35.13 -24.25
C SER A 989 22.87 -35.58 -25.44
N VAL A 990 22.54 -35.13 -26.65
CA VAL A 990 23.25 -35.47 -27.88
C VAL A 990 23.36 -34.24 -28.79
N ALA A 991 24.50 -34.03 -29.44
CA ALA A 991 24.73 -32.93 -30.38
C ALA A 991 25.19 -33.47 -31.73
N PHE A 992 24.59 -32.99 -32.82
CA PHE A 992 24.98 -33.34 -34.19
C PHE A 992 25.77 -32.18 -34.83
N ASP A 993 27.06 -32.38 -35.10
CA ASP A 993 27.93 -31.43 -35.80
C ASP A 993 27.88 -31.71 -37.32
N VAL A 994 26.98 -31.03 -38.04
CA VAL A 994 26.77 -31.16 -39.48
C VAL A 994 27.71 -30.23 -40.24
N LYS A 995 28.72 -30.80 -40.91
CA LYS A 995 29.81 -30.06 -41.59
C LYS A 995 29.55 -29.94 -43.08
N PHE A 996 29.29 -28.73 -43.55
CA PHE A 996 29.06 -28.42 -44.96
C PHE A 996 30.37 -27.97 -45.63
N ARG A 997 30.63 -28.51 -46.83
CA ARG A 997 31.88 -28.38 -47.57
C ARG A 997 31.78 -27.34 -48.70
N GLU A 998 32.92 -26.89 -49.19
CA GLU A 998 32.99 -26.09 -50.41
C GLU A 998 32.56 -26.90 -51.65
N GLU A 999 31.98 -26.21 -52.64
CA GLU A 999 31.37 -26.86 -53.81
C GLU A 999 32.41 -27.57 -54.68
N ALA A 1000 32.13 -28.85 -55.00
CA ALA A 1000 32.88 -29.63 -55.98
C ALA A 1000 32.01 -30.68 -56.68
N VAL A 1001 31.07 -31.31 -55.96
CA VAL A 1001 30.08 -32.27 -56.50
C VAL A 1001 28.76 -32.12 -55.73
N PRO A 1002 27.58 -32.13 -56.36
CA PRO A 1002 26.29 -32.03 -55.66
C PRO A 1002 26.00 -33.26 -54.78
N SER A 1003 25.57 -33.04 -53.54
CA SER A 1003 25.16 -34.07 -52.58
C SER A 1003 23.63 -34.17 -52.42
N PRO A 1004 23.08 -35.21 -51.76
CA PRO A 1004 21.64 -35.28 -51.47
C PRO A 1004 21.16 -34.08 -50.64
N ALA A 1005 20.04 -33.49 -51.03
CA ALA A 1005 19.39 -32.37 -50.31
C ALA A 1005 18.61 -32.82 -49.06
N GLN A 1006 18.86 -34.02 -48.53
CA GLN A 1006 18.24 -34.55 -47.33
C GLN A 1006 19.25 -35.38 -46.54
N ILE A 1007 19.51 -34.95 -45.30
CA ILE A 1007 20.48 -35.55 -44.37
C ILE A 1007 19.70 -36.09 -43.17
N THR A 1008 19.94 -37.34 -42.78
CA THR A 1008 19.27 -37.93 -41.61
C THR A 1008 20.22 -37.95 -40.42
N LEU A 1009 19.78 -37.33 -39.32
CA LEU A 1009 20.50 -37.19 -38.07
C LEU A 1009 19.96 -38.24 -37.08
N SER A 1010 20.52 -39.46 -37.18
CA SER A 1010 20.05 -40.61 -36.40
C SER A 1010 20.83 -40.81 -35.10
N TYR A 1011 20.13 -41.10 -34.01
CA TYR A 1011 20.74 -41.51 -32.74
C TYR A 1011 19.83 -42.48 -31.99
N SER A 1012 20.40 -43.51 -31.37
CA SER A 1012 19.68 -44.43 -30.49
C SER A 1012 20.14 -44.17 -29.06
N VAL A 1013 19.21 -43.78 -28.19
CA VAL A 1013 19.51 -43.54 -26.77
C VAL A 1013 19.98 -44.84 -26.12
N VAL A 1014 21.09 -44.81 -25.39
CA VAL A 1014 21.58 -45.93 -24.58
C VAL A 1014 21.30 -45.64 -23.10
N PRO A 1015 20.51 -46.46 -22.38
CA PRO A 1015 20.27 -46.27 -20.96
C PRO A 1015 21.58 -46.40 -20.18
N ARG A 1016 21.82 -45.48 -19.25
CA ARG A 1016 22.92 -45.62 -18.30
C ARG A 1016 22.46 -46.51 -17.15
N ASP A 1017 23.15 -47.63 -16.97
CA ASP A 1017 22.86 -48.60 -15.91
C ASP A 1017 22.95 -47.92 -14.52
N THR A 1018 21.81 -47.86 -13.84
CA THR A 1018 21.65 -47.24 -12.51
C THR A 1018 22.40 -47.98 -11.41
N SER A 1019 22.95 -49.16 -11.70
CA SER A 1019 23.83 -49.94 -10.83
C SER A 1019 25.25 -49.35 -10.69
N SER A 1020 25.71 -48.54 -11.65
CA SER A 1020 27.08 -48.01 -11.69
C SER A 1020 27.27 -46.69 -10.92
N SER A 1021 26.21 -45.90 -10.77
CA SER A 1021 26.26 -44.56 -10.15
C SER A 1021 26.56 -44.60 -8.64
N ALA A 1022 26.40 -45.75 -8.00
CA ALA A 1022 26.64 -45.94 -6.56
C ALA A 1022 28.13 -46.08 -6.18
N GLN A 1023 29.05 -46.28 -7.14
CA GLN A 1023 30.47 -46.55 -6.83
C GLN A 1023 31.43 -45.35 -6.93
N LEU A 1024 31.02 -44.22 -7.54
CA LEU A 1024 31.90 -43.06 -7.75
C LEU A 1024 32.00 -42.08 -6.57
N ILE A 1025 31.38 -42.37 -5.42
CA ILE A 1025 31.54 -41.60 -4.17
C ILE A 1025 32.64 -42.21 -3.26
N ALA A 1026 33.19 -43.40 -3.60
CA ALA A 1026 34.06 -44.18 -2.72
C ALA A 1026 35.47 -44.51 -3.26
N ALA A 1027 36.05 -43.68 -4.13
CA ALA A 1027 37.45 -43.82 -4.56
C ALA A 1027 38.10 -42.45 -4.87
N GLY A 1028 38.74 -41.84 -3.87
CA GLY A 1028 39.33 -40.50 -4.02
C GLY A 1028 40.19 -39.98 -2.87
N LYS A 1029 40.61 -40.84 -1.92
CA LYS A 1029 41.67 -40.54 -0.96
C LYS A 1029 42.86 -41.46 -1.22
N ASN A 1030 44.04 -40.84 -1.37
CA ASN A 1030 45.39 -41.39 -1.56
C ASN A 1030 45.90 -41.42 -3.02
N GLY A 1031 46.89 -40.56 -3.28
CA GLY A 1031 47.67 -40.53 -4.51
C GLY A 1031 48.51 -39.25 -4.62
N LYS A 1032 49.78 -39.30 -4.17
CA LYS A 1032 50.84 -38.40 -4.66
C LYS A 1032 51.04 -38.71 -6.16
N VAL A 1033 51.41 -37.79 -7.05
CA VAL A 1033 52.43 -36.73 -7.00
C VAL A 1033 51.94 -35.50 -7.76
#